data_AF-E4YLE6-F1
#
_entry.id   AF-E4YLE6-F1
#
_cell.length_a   1.000
_cell.length_b   1.000
_cell.length_c   1.000
_cell.angle_alpha   90.00
_cell.angle_beta   90.00
_cell.angle_gamma   90.00
#
_symmetry.space_group_name_H-M   'P 1'
#
loop_
_entity.id
_entity.type
_entity.pdbx_description
1 polymer ?
#
loop_
_entity_poly.entity_id
_entity_poly.type
_entity_poly.pdbx_seq_one_letter_code
_entity_poly.pdbx_strand_id
1 'polypeptide(L)'
;MRINFVLFFSCCVNAGIKEISNSFASSIDLQNGRNPSNQNVSSNGISSDGGLDLQSQKQRTKSERKRKKPPNIVFMLGDDHGQGDLPWTNDYLRNKLPNLMTMRRRSTLIENHYTAAKCSPSRGQIMTGRNHEKTGFNYIAEHCLDKFLPPNMPFMPEYFKQIGYKTHHVGKWHLGFGHWTQTPTAKGFDTSYHTLGGYADYWNFQSTSPPNCKNAQGLFAGYDMYNATTSDGRSHVYTKADVKNTDEYLTYHMTDVAKDIIINSNEPFLLYNAFHAPHFPLHAPKELRDEFLDELAPESSIPKSLTARGESRESIIFKLDSVAHLGPFVLTREHILGDSLRNYGNYKFNVDDAEERDYVLRVARAMYFSNVKALDIAIGEIFEALENAGKLDNTIVIYAGDNGAAVENFQSSGDLRGYKGGAFEGGVKTFALLSGPGISQGASYKGIFQSTDWLPTLLAATDQYKLPLEGLDGVNQFEAISSLEQHGPRQEAHLFYSRSDKRRLKHRTQVGPLFAMRWKQYKIIGGFQKMDIIKGKQSDNEQPFMWYSFPEKSTLKELIQVGSSKDWKSADPWNENQQWWLFNLDNDPNERKNLLRTCKTSCYEELAVFHQLRKKIQAHKATLRDLAPKAVPEGAPKCTPLGSRNWKDCWWVPGYLDVTS
;
A
#
# COMPACT_ATOMS: atom_id res chain seq x y z
N MET A 1 15.45 -20.89 -57.07
CA MET A 1 16.35 -21.97 -56.58
C MET A 1 15.89 -22.27 -55.15
N ARG A 2 15.58 -23.50 -54.69
CA ARG A 2 16.29 -24.81 -54.73
C ARG A 2 17.66 -24.72 -54.01
N ILE A 3 18.05 -25.61 -53.08
CA ILE A 3 17.53 -26.93 -52.63
C ILE A 3 18.11 -27.23 -51.21
N ASN A 4 17.68 -28.12 -50.29
CA ASN A 4 16.60 -29.14 -50.15
C ASN A 4 15.52 -28.62 -49.13
N PHE A 5 14.65 -29.32 -48.35
CA PHE A 5 14.38 -30.73 -47.94
C PHE A 5 15.41 -31.34 -46.94
N VAL A 6 15.16 -32.33 -46.05
CA VAL A 6 14.11 -33.37 -45.81
C VAL A 6 13.80 -33.37 -44.27
N LEU A 7 12.60 -33.48 -43.65
CA LEU A 7 11.27 -34.12 -43.85
C LEU A 7 11.13 -35.55 -43.23
N PHE A 8 10.30 -35.74 -42.18
CA PHE A 8 9.48 -36.97 -42.02
C PHE A 8 8.24 -36.77 -41.10
N PHE A 9 7.18 -37.52 -41.44
CA PHE A 9 5.78 -37.53 -41.00
C PHE A 9 5.56 -37.82 -39.49
N SER A 10 4.46 -37.44 -38.80
CA SER A 10 2.99 -37.65 -39.03
C SER A 10 2.57 -39.14 -38.89
N CYS A 11 1.45 -39.57 -38.28
CA CYS A 11 0.17 -38.92 -37.92
C CYS A 11 -0.55 -39.63 -36.74
N CYS A 12 -1.64 -39.02 -36.22
CA CYS A 12 -2.89 -39.71 -35.78
C CYS A 12 -2.87 -40.41 -34.38
N VAL A 13 -3.98 -40.59 -33.62
CA VAL A 13 -5.42 -40.29 -33.84
C VAL A 13 -6.24 -40.11 -32.52
N ASN A 14 -7.37 -39.39 -32.61
CA ASN A 14 -8.58 -39.34 -31.74
C ASN A 14 -8.56 -39.20 -30.19
N ALA A 15 -9.15 -38.07 -29.75
CA ALA A 15 -10.35 -37.93 -28.89
C ALA A 15 -10.49 -38.66 -27.52
N GLY A 16 -10.87 -37.89 -26.49
CA GLY A 16 -11.33 -38.41 -25.19
C GLY A 16 -11.73 -37.33 -24.18
N ILE A 17 -12.90 -36.69 -24.33
CA ILE A 17 -13.47 -35.81 -23.30
C ILE A 17 -14.25 -36.66 -22.28
N LYS A 18 -13.88 -36.62 -21.00
CA LYS A 18 -14.81 -36.71 -19.86
C LYS A 18 -14.19 -36.38 -18.49
N GLU A 19 -14.95 -35.61 -17.72
CA GLU A 19 -15.18 -35.70 -16.27
C GLU A 19 -14.06 -36.27 -15.37
N ILE A 20 -13.38 -35.40 -14.61
CA ILE A 20 -12.94 -35.73 -13.25
C ILE A 20 -13.51 -34.67 -12.30
N SER A 21 -14.45 -35.08 -11.46
CA SER A 21 -15.02 -34.28 -10.37
C SER A 21 -14.94 -35.06 -9.07
N ASN A 22 -14.73 -34.35 -7.95
CA ASN A 22 -14.97 -34.81 -6.58
C ASN A 22 -14.26 -36.11 -6.13
N SER A 23 -13.09 -35.94 -5.51
CA SER A 23 -12.70 -36.82 -4.39
C SER A 23 -11.83 -36.07 -3.38
N PHE A 24 -12.38 -35.78 -2.19
CA PHE A 24 -11.70 -35.83 -0.88
C PHE A 24 -12.67 -35.36 0.23
N ALA A 25 -13.33 -36.31 0.89
CA ALA A 25 -14.18 -36.06 2.05
C ALA A 25 -14.24 -37.32 2.94
N SER A 26 -14.27 -37.13 4.27
CA SER A 26 -14.03 -38.15 5.31
C SER A 26 -12.62 -38.78 5.26
N SER A 27 -11.93 -39.01 6.37
CA SER A 27 -12.40 -39.31 7.73
C SER A 27 -11.78 -38.46 8.85
N ILE A 28 -12.61 -38.03 9.79
CA ILE A 28 -12.23 -37.68 11.16
C ILE A 28 -13.14 -38.50 12.06
N ASP A 29 -12.57 -39.32 12.94
CA ASP A 29 -13.33 -40.09 13.92
C ASP A 29 -13.31 -39.38 15.29
N LEU A 30 -14.40 -39.51 16.04
CA LEU A 30 -14.66 -38.75 17.27
C LEU A 30 -15.11 -39.68 18.40
N GLN A 31 -14.23 -39.95 19.36
CA GLN A 31 -14.64 -40.47 20.67
C GLN A 31 -13.98 -39.71 21.84
N ASN A 32 -14.76 -39.54 22.90
CA ASN A 32 -14.45 -38.74 24.09
C ASN A 32 -13.92 -39.64 25.23
N GLY A 33 -13.04 -39.15 26.12
CA GLY A 33 -12.53 -40.01 27.20
C GLY A 33 -11.67 -39.40 28.31
N ARG A 34 -12.22 -38.47 29.10
CA ARG A 34 -11.91 -38.14 30.52
C ARG A 34 -10.58 -38.63 31.16
N ASN A 35 -9.77 -37.66 31.60
CA ASN A 35 -8.90 -37.73 32.80
C ASN A 35 -9.76 -37.92 34.10
N PRO A 36 -9.25 -38.27 35.33
CA PRO A 36 -7.95 -37.82 35.87
C PRO A 36 -7.14 -38.73 36.87
N SER A 37 -5.87 -38.34 37.08
CA SER A 37 -5.12 -38.24 38.36
C SER A 37 -4.70 -39.44 39.24
N ASN A 38 -3.43 -39.37 39.70
CA ASN A 38 -2.88 -39.80 41.02
C ASN A 38 -2.84 -41.32 41.34
N GLN A 39 -1.91 -41.88 42.15
CA GLN A 39 -0.87 -41.32 43.04
C GLN A 39 0.19 -42.40 43.43
N ASN A 40 1.25 -41.99 44.15
CA ASN A 40 2.18 -42.78 44.98
C ASN A 40 3.18 -43.73 44.25
N VAL A 41 4.50 -43.83 44.51
CA VAL A 41 5.49 -43.42 45.55
C VAL A 41 6.15 -44.63 46.20
N SER A 42 7.41 -44.89 45.83
CA SER A 42 8.48 -45.57 46.60
C SER A 42 9.77 -45.65 45.76
N SER A 43 10.99 -45.75 46.30
CA SER A 43 11.56 -45.17 47.54
C SER A 43 13.10 -45.28 47.51
N ASN A 44 13.78 -44.39 48.27
CA ASN A 44 15.17 -44.50 48.75
C ASN A 44 16.35 -44.49 47.76
N GLY A 45 17.45 -43.83 48.14
CA GLY A 45 18.71 -43.83 47.36
C GLY A 45 19.63 -42.63 47.60
N ILE A 46 19.99 -42.31 48.85
CA ILE A 46 20.99 -41.28 49.15
C ILE A 46 22.37 -41.91 49.27
N SER A 47 23.34 -41.42 48.51
CA SER A 47 24.77 -41.57 48.79
C SER A 47 25.49 -40.29 48.37
N SER A 48 26.48 -39.86 49.18
CA SER A 48 27.23 -38.62 48.99
C SER A 48 28.61 -38.92 48.39
N ASP A 49 29.01 -38.15 47.38
CA ASP A 49 30.30 -37.45 47.25
C ASP A 49 30.65 -37.15 45.78
N GLY A 50 31.58 -36.21 45.57
CA GLY A 50 32.11 -35.85 44.25
C GLY A 50 31.65 -34.46 43.77
N GLY A 51 32.58 -33.50 43.76
CA GLY A 51 32.31 -32.14 43.26
C GLY A 51 32.11 -32.10 41.74
N LEU A 52 31.12 -31.33 41.28
CA LEU A 52 30.83 -31.15 39.86
C LEU A 52 31.88 -30.26 39.16
N ASP A 53 32.68 -30.85 38.28
CA ASP A 53 33.42 -30.10 37.27
C ASP A 53 32.44 -29.43 36.29
N LEU A 54 32.32 -28.12 36.41
CA LEU A 54 31.48 -27.29 35.55
C LEU A 54 32.11 -26.93 34.18
N GLN A 55 33.31 -27.46 33.85
CA GLN A 55 34.00 -27.15 32.59
C GLN A 55 33.76 -28.20 31.49
N SER A 56 33.66 -29.49 31.83
CA SER A 56 33.49 -30.59 30.85
C SER A 56 32.20 -30.53 30.01
N GLN A 57 31.10 -29.97 30.52
CA GLN A 57 29.82 -29.91 29.77
C GLN A 57 29.81 -28.88 28.61
N LYS A 58 30.78 -27.96 28.53
CA LYS A 58 30.77 -26.86 27.53
C LYS A 58 31.25 -27.24 26.12
N GLN A 59 31.64 -28.50 25.86
CA GLN A 59 32.24 -28.90 24.57
C GLN A 59 31.43 -29.88 23.70
N ARG A 60 30.26 -30.39 24.14
CA ARG A 60 29.52 -31.44 23.39
C ARG A 60 28.33 -30.96 22.53
N THR A 61 28.12 -29.66 22.36
CA THR A 61 27.09 -29.08 21.46
C THR A 61 27.65 -28.20 20.34
N LYS A 62 28.87 -28.52 19.87
CA LYS A 62 29.37 -28.12 18.54
C LYS A 62 29.22 -29.25 17.51
N SER A 63 28.03 -29.86 17.45
CA SER A 63 27.58 -30.42 16.17
C SER A 63 27.42 -29.26 15.18
N GLU A 64 27.78 -29.47 13.92
CA GLU A 64 27.77 -28.41 12.93
C GLU A 64 26.34 -27.95 12.64
N ARG A 65 25.93 -26.82 13.25
CA ARG A 65 24.85 -26.01 12.68
C ARG A 65 25.31 -25.58 11.29
N LYS A 66 24.92 -26.34 10.25
CA LYS A 66 24.99 -25.91 8.85
C LYS A 66 24.52 -24.46 8.82
N ARG A 67 25.39 -23.53 8.39
CA ARG A 67 25.02 -22.11 8.27
C ARG A 67 23.77 -22.06 7.40
N LYS A 68 22.62 -21.69 7.98
CA LYS A 68 21.41 -21.45 7.19
C LYS A 68 21.78 -20.40 6.14
N LYS A 69 21.41 -20.64 4.88
CA LYS A 69 21.46 -19.58 3.87
C LYS A 69 20.56 -18.45 4.38
N PRO A 70 20.97 -17.18 4.29
CA PRO A 70 20.08 -16.09 4.69
C PRO A 70 18.84 -16.12 3.78
N PRO A 71 17.67 -15.72 4.29
CA PRO A 71 16.43 -15.83 3.53
C PRO A 71 16.40 -14.82 2.38
N ASN A 72 15.82 -15.22 1.24
CA ASN A 72 15.42 -14.23 0.24
C ASN A 72 14.30 -13.36 0.83
N ILE A 73 14.06 -12.19 0.26
CA ILE A 73 12.99 -11.28 0.69
C ILE A 73 12.19 -10.89 -0.55
N VAL A 74 10.89 -11.19 -0.54
CA VAL A 74 9.93 -10.74 -1.55
C VAL A 74 8.92 -9.84 -0.86
N PHE A 75 9.09 -8.53 -1.04
CA PHE A 75 8.20 -7.51 -0.51
C PHE A 75 7.21 -7.10 -1.60
N MET A 76 5.97 -7.55 -1.52
CA MET A 76 4.87 -7.08 -2.35
C MET A 76 4.16 -5.91 -1.68
N LEU A 77 3.89 -4.84 -2.44
CA LEU A 77 3.18 -3.65 -1.94
C LEU A 77 1.97 -3.37 -2.83
N GLY A 78 0.77 -3.38 -2.24
CA GLY A 78 -0.48 -2.93 -2.85
C GLY A 78 -0.69 -1.43 -2.65
N ASP A 79 -1.27 -0.79 -3.66
CA ASP A 79 -1.35 0.67 -3.80
C ASP A 79 -2.80 1.13 -3.58
N ASP A 80 -3.04 1.88 -2.51
CA ASP A 80 -4.38 2.22 -1.97
C ASP A 80 -5.28 1.04 -1.50
N HIS A 81 -4.78 -0.20 -1.42
CA HIS A 81 -5.63 -1.34 -1.04
C HIS A 81 -6.25 -1.18 0.35
N GLY A 82 -7.56 -0.91 0.39
CA GLY A 82 -8.31 -0.56 1.59
C GLY A 82 -8.59 -1.72 2.54
N GLN A 83 -8.64 -1.42 3.84
CA GLN A 83 -8.99 -2.39 4.90
C GLN A 83 -10.40 -2.99 4.75
N GLY A 84 -11.31 -2.35 4.01
CA GLY A 84 -12.66 -2.87 3.70
C GLY A 84 -12.75 -3.72 2.43
N ASP A 85 -11.63 -3.92 1.72
CA ASP A 85 -11.56 -4.65 0.44
C ASP A 85 -10.64 -5.88 0.52
N LEU A 86 -10.42 -6.41 1.72
CA LEU A 86 -9.61 -7.60 1.98
C LEU A 86 -10.52 -8.81 2.23
N PRO A 87 -10.19 -10.02 1.75
CA PRO A 87 -11.09 -11.17 1.85
C PRO A 87 -11.24 -11.73 3.28
N TRP A 88 -10.49 -11.21 4.25
CA TRP A 88 -10.70 -11.51 5.67
C TRP A 88 -11.61 -10.50 6.39
N THR A 89 -11.81 -9.29 5.85
CA THR A 89 -12.71 -8.24 6.39
C THR A 89 -14.00 -8.08 5.57
N ASN A 90 -14.00 -8.45 4.29
CA ASN A 90 -15.12 -8.34 3.36
C ASN A 90 -15.63 -9.73 2.98
N ASP A 91 -16.86 -10.06 3.40
CA ASP A 91 -17.46 -11.39 3.19
C ASP A 91 -17.81 -11.70 1.73
N TYR A 92 -18.03 -10.68 0.89
CA TYR A 92 -18.24 -10.87 -0.55
C TYR A 92 -16.94 -11.29 -1.25
N LEU A 93 -15.82 -10.67 -0.89
CA LEU A 93 -14.51 -10.98 -1.46
C LEU A 93 -13.89 -12.28 -0.88
N ARG A 94 -14.34 -12.74 0.28
CA ARG A 94 -13.81 -13.90 1.03
C ARG A 94 -13.57 -15.15 0.19
N ASN A 95 -14.47 -15.44 -0.75
CA ASN A 95 -14.36 -16.62 -1.64
C ASN A 95 -13.87 -16.27 -3.06
N LYS A 96 -13.82 -14.98 -3.43
CA LYS A 96 -13.38 -14.50 -4.75
C LYS A 96 -11.87 -14.26 -4.85
N LEU A 97 -11.21 -14.03 -3.71
CA LEU A 97 -9.75 -13.80 -3.60
C LEU A 97 -9.03 -14.95 -2.87
N PRO A 98 -8.96 -16.17 -3.47
CA PRO A 98 -8.42 -17.36 -2.83
C PRO A 98 -6.92 -17.30 -2.55
N ASN A 99 -6.13 -16.61 -3.37
CA ASN A 99 -4.67 -16.56 -3.20
C ASN A 99 -4.30 -15.66 -2.02
N LEU A 100 -4.97 -14.50 -1.89
CA LEU A 100 -4.88 -13.65 -0.71
C LEU A 100 -5.34 -14.37 0.57
N MET A 101 -6.38 -15.21 0.48
CA MET A 101 -6.79 -16.06 1.61
C MET A 101 -5.80 -17.18 1.92
N THR A 102 -5.12 -17.75 0.92
CA THR A 102 -4.04 -18.72 1.11
C THR A 102 -2.81 -18.06 1.74
N MET A 103 -2.42 -16.87 1.28
CA MET A 103 -1.37 -16.08 1.92
C MET A 103 -1.74 -15.75 3.38
N ARG A 104 -2.97 -15.31 3.65
CA ARG A 104 -3.45 -15.05 5.02
C ARG A 104 -3.36 -16.29 5.93
N ARG A 105 -3.52 -17.51 5.39
CA ARG A 105 -3.31 -18.77 6.12
C ARG A 105 -1.83 -19.11 6.29
N ARG A 106 -0.96 -18.81 5.33
CA ARG A 106 0.51 -19.04 5.42
C ARG A 106 1.26 -17.97 6.22
N SER A 107 0.62 -16.87 6.59
CA SER A 107 1.25 -15.69 7.23
C SER A 107 0.73 -15.37 8.63
N THR A 108 1.56 -14.68 9.43
CA THR A 108 1.09 -13.80 10.52
C THR A 108 0.49 -12.54 9.90
N LEU A 109 -0.73 -12.17 10.32
CA LEU A 109 -1.30 -10.84 10.05
C LEU A 109 -0.84 -9.85 11.11
N ILE A 110 -0.24 -8.74 10.68
CA ILE A 110 0.06 -7.59 11.55
C ILE A 110 -1.20 -6.72 11.61
N GLU A 111 -2.00 -6.88 12.67
CA GLU A 111 -3.33 -6.25 12.80
C GLU A 111 -3.27 -4.74 13.06
N ASN A 112 -2.13 -4.23 13.53
CA ASN A 112 -1.88 -2.81 13.84
C ASN A 112 -0.70 -2.28 13.00
N HIS A 113 -0.72 -2.57 11.69
CA HIS A 113 0.20 -2.00 10.71
C HIS A 113 -0.21 -0.58 10.32
N TYR A 114 0.73 0.36 10.40
CA TYR A 114 0.52 1.79 10.14
C TYR A 114 1.46 2.35 9.10
N THR A 115 0.91 3.19 8.24
CA THR A 115 1.60 3.90 7.16
C THR A 115 1.56 5.41 7.40
N ALA A 116 2.15 6.17 6.48
CA ALA A 116 1.69 7.54 6.26
C ALA A 116 0.33 7.51 5.52
N ALA A 117 -0.39 8.62 5.51
CA ALA A 117 -1.69 8.67 4.83
C ALA A 117 -1.61 8.67 3.27
N LYS A 118 -0.41 8.59 2.66
CA LYS A 118 -0.20 8.77 1.21
C LYS A 118 0.98 7.95 0.68
N CYS A 119 0.90 7.52 -0.57
CA CYS A 119 1.84 6.61 -1.25
C CYS A 119 3.31 7.01 -1.08
N SER A 120 3.74 8.18 -1.60
CA SER A 120 5.16 8.58 -1.56
C SER A 120 5.71 8.70 -0.13
N PRO A 121 5.04 9.40 0.81
CA PRO A 121 5.46 9.43 2.21
C PRO A 121 5.62 8.04 2.85
N SER A 122 4.70 7.10 2.58
CA SER A 122 4.77 5.72 3.08
C SER A 122 5.90 4.90 2.46
N ARG A 123 6.03 4.91 1.12
CA ARG A 123 7.12 4.26 0.39
C ARG A 123 8.48 4.81 0.86
N GLY A 124 8.53 6.10 1.23
CA GLY A 124 9.69 6.74 1.84
C GLY A 124 10.00 6.23 3.25
N GLN A 125 8.98 6.02 4.10
CA GLN A 125 9.15 5.37 5.41
C GLN A 125 9.70 3.94 5.26
N ILE A 126 9.14 3.14 4.34
CA ILE A 126 9.61 1.76 4.04
C ILE A 126 11.08 1.79 3.63
N MET A 127 11.42 2.59 2.61
CA MET A 127 12.77 2.59 2.03
C MET A 127 13.83 3.16 2.96
N THR A 128 13.51 4.16 3.79
CA THR A 128 14.54 4.88 4.58
C THR A 128 14.53 4.53 6.05
N GLY A 129 13.55 3.77 6.54
CA GLY A 129 13.31 3.47 7.96
C GLY A 129 13.08 4.73 8.82
N ARG A 130 12.68 5.85 8.19
CA ARG A 130 12.61 7.19 8.80
C ARG A 130 11.27 7.86 8.56
N ASN A 131 10.82 8.62 9.55
CA ASN A 131 9.55 9.34 9.54
C ASN A 131 9.53 10.42 8.45
N HIS A 132 8.43 10.54 7.70
CA HIS A 132 8.35 11.45 6.54
C HIS A 132 8.54 12.92 6.93
N GLU A 133 8.19 13.31 8.15
CA GLU A 133 8.43 14.65 8.68
C GLU A 133 9.90 14.90 9.07
N LYS A 134 10.67 13.84 9.37
CA LYS A 134 12.13 13.88 9.57
C LYS A 134 12.93 13.74 8.28
N THR A 135 12.34 13.27 7.18
CA THR A 135 12.94 13.34 5.83
C THR A 135 12.53 14.59 5.06
N GLY A 136 11.47 15.29 5.51
CA GLY A 136 10.85 16.43 4.82
C GLY A 136 9.82 16.03 3.76
N PHE A 137 9.66 14.73 3.48
CA PHE A 137 8.90 14.14 2.38
C PHE A 137 7.39 14.04 2.65
N ASN A 138 6.79 15.14 3.11
CA ASN A 138 5.38 15.23 3.55
C ASN A 138 4.38 15.45 2.40
N TYR A 139 4.62 14.88 1.22
CA TYR A 139 3.89 15.19 -0.01
C TYR A 139 3.97 14.04 -1.03
N ILE A 140 3.07 14.08 -2.02
CA ILE A 140 3.15 13.22 -3.21
C ILE A 140 4.28 13.73 -4.11
N ALA A 141 5.10 12.82 -4.65
CA ALA A 141 6.13 13.14 -5.64
C ALA A 141 5.52 13.14 -7.04
N GLU A 142 5.37 14.33 -7.62
CA GLU A 142 4.56 14.57 -8.83
C GLU A 142 5.45 15.05 -9.98
N HIS A 143 5.06 14.73 -11.23
CA HIS A 143 5.80 15.06 -12.46
C HIS A 143 6.22 16.54 -12.61
N CYS A 144 5.59 17.49 -11.92
CA CYS A 144 5.94 18.92 -11.99
C CYS A 144 6.45 19.52 -10.67
N LEU A 145 7.05 18.72 -9.77
CA LEU A 145 7.57 19.19 -8.47
C LEU A 145 9.05 18.82 -8.27
N ASP A 146 9.90 19.84 -8.06
CA ASP A 146 11.30 19.71 -7.57
C ASP A 146 11.35 19.23 -6.11
N LYS A 147 10.91 17.99 -5.86
CA LYS A 147 10.59 17.48 -4.53
C LYS A 147 10.80 15.97 -4.41
N PHE A 148 11.83 15.60 -3.66
CA PHE A 148 12.38 14.25 -3.58
C PHE A 148 12.94 13.96 -2.18
N LEU A 149 13.13 12.69 -1.83
CA LEU A 149 13.88 12.29 -0.63
C LEU A 149 15.34 12.75 -0.73
N PRO A 150 16.02 13.11 0.38
CA PRO A 150 17.39 13.64 0.31
C PRO A 150 18.36 12.71 -0.44
N PRO A 151 19.18 13.24 -1.38
CA PRO A 151 19.96 12.41 -2.29
C PRO A 151 21.00 11.53 -1.59
N ASN A 152 21.56 12.00 -0.47
CA ASN A 152 22.56 11.26 0.32
C ASN A 152 21.94 10.47 1.49
N MET A 153 20.61 10.29 1.52
CA MET A 153 19.95 9.40 2.49
C MET A 153 20.04 7.95 1.99
N PRO A 154 20.52 6.99 2.81
CA PRO A 154 20.63 5.59 2.42
C PRO A 154 19.26 4.89 2.46
N PHE A 155 18.99 4.08 1.44
CA PHE A 155 17.76 3.32 1.25
C PHE A 155 17.97 1.82 1.55
N MET A 156 16.88 1.09 1.77
CA MET A 156 16.85 -0.35 2.09
C MET A 156 17.80 -1.20 1.22
N PRO A 157 17.74 -1.18 -0.12
CA PRO A 157 18.65 -1.97 -0.95
C PRO A 157 20.14 -1.60 -0.78
N GLU A 158 20.50 -0.36 -0.42
CA GLU A 158 21.89 0.01 -0.11
C GLU A 158 22.40 -0.71 1.14
N TYR A 159 21.54 -0.88 2.16
CA TYR A 159 21.87 -1.66 3.36
C TYR A 159 21.93 -3.17 3.08
N PHE A 160 21.05 -3.69 2.22
CA PHE A 160 21.05 -5.11 1.82
C PHE A 160 22.25 -5.49 0.92
N LYS A 161 22.67 -4.61 0.00
CA LYS A 161 23.90 -4.80 -0.80
C LYS A 161 25.14 -4.97 0.06
N GLN A 162 25.24 -4.25 1.17
CA GLN A 162 26.38 -4.34 2.10
C GLN A 162 26.46 -5.67 2.86
N ILE A 163 25.39 -6.49 2.87
CA ILE A 163 25.40 -7.90 3.32
C ILE A 163 25.28 -8.90 2.16
N GLY A 164 25.63 -8.51 0.93
CA GLY A 164 25.78 -9.42 -0.20
C GLY A 164 24.47 -9.87 -0.87
N TYR A 165 23.35 -9.19 -0.59
CA TYR A 165 22.10 -9.44 -1.32
C TYR A 165 22.13 -8.79 -2.71
N LYS A 166 21.58 -9.48 -3.71
CA LYS A 166 21.12 -8.86 -4.96
C LYS A 166 19.84 -8.06 -4.71
N THR A 167 19.69 -6.91 -5.35
CA THR A 167 18.55 -6.02 -5.08
C THR A 167 17.77 -5.70 -6.35
N HIS A 168 16.47 -6.01 -6.35
CA HIS A 168 15.60 -5.87 -7.51
C HIS A 168 14.35 -5.06 -7.15
N HIS A 169 13.96 -4.15 -8.03
CA HIS A 169 12.70 -3.41 -7.96
C HIS A 169 11.81 -3.77 -9.16
N VAL A 170 10.53 -3.98 -8.90
CA VAL A 170 9.50 -4.00 -9.93
C VAL A 170 8.39 -3.03 -9.52
N GLY A 171 7.91 -2.23 -10.47
CA GLY A 171 6.70 -1.43 -10.33
C GLY A 171 6.87 0.05 -9.97
N LYS A 172 5.97 0.56 -9.14
CA LYS A 172 5.74 1.99 -8.88
C LYS A 172 6.74 2.57 -7.88
N TRP A 173 7.72 3.33 -8.38
CA TRP A 173 8.76 3.95 -7.57
C TRP A 173 8.22 5.09 -6.70
N HIS A 174 7.78 6.19 -7.34
CA HIS A 174 7.07 7.30 -6.69
C HIS A 174 7.83 8.04 -5.56
N LEU A 175 9.17 7.97 -5.51
CA LEU A 175 10.02 8.63 -4.47
C LEU A 175 10.79 9.88 -4.95
N GLY A 176 10.59 10.27 -6.21
CA GLY A 176 11.26 11.40 -6.85
C GLY A 176 12.01 10.96 -8.11
N PHE A 177 11.98 11.81 -9.13
CA PHE A 177 12.59 11.56 -10.44
C PHE A 177 12.93 12.86 -11.20
N GLY A 178 13.09 13.99 -10.49
CA GLY A 178 13.59 15.22 -11.10
C GLY A 178 15.07 15.17 -11.48
N HIS A 179 15.82 14.20 -10.95
CA HIS A 179 17.24 13.98 -11.21
C HIS A 179 17.58 12.49 -11.08
N TRP A 180 18.51 11.96 -11.88
CA TRP A 180 18.80 10.52 -11.96
C TRP A 180 19.22 9.90 -10.61
N THR A 181 19.84 10.67 -9.71
CA THR A 181 20.20 10.23 -8.34
C THR A 181 19.01 9.93 -7.42
N GLN A 182 17.79 10.09 -7.91
CA GLN A 182 16.54 9.80 -7.22
C GLN A 182 15.91 8.47 -7.68
N THR A 183 16.46 7.84 -8.74
CA THR A 183 15.95 6.60 -9.35
C THR A 183 16.20 5.37 -8.48
N PRO A 184 15.47 4.25 -8.67
CA PRO A 184 15.68 3.03 -7.89
C PRO A 184 17.12 2.51 -7.98
N THR A 185 17.71 2.49 -9.17
CA THR A 185 19.08 2.00 -9.42
C THR A 185 20.13 2.90 -8.80
N ALA A 186 19.99 4.24 -8.89
CA ALA A 186 20.84 5.17 -8.16
C ALA A 186 20.60 5.17 -6.63
N LYS A 187 19.48 4.58 -6.18
CA LYS A 187 19.15 4.30 -4.77
C LYS A 187 19.39 2.84 -4.38
N GLY A 188 20.32 2.16 -5.05
CA GLY A 188 20.90 0.91 -4.59
C GLY A 188 20.27 -0.37 -5.18
N PHE A 189 19.23 -0.30 -6.00
CA PHE A 189 18.77 -1.49 -6.75
C PHE A 189 19.79 -1.88 -7.85
N ASP A 190 20.06 -3.17 -8.03
CA ASP A 190 20.83 -3.72 -9.17
C ASP A 190 20.02 -3.68 -10.48
N THR A 191 18.73 -4.03 -10.39
CA THR A 191 17.79 -3.96 -11.50
C THR A 191 16.47 -3.31 -11.07
N SER A 192 15.81 -2.63 -12.00
CA SER A 192 14.54 -1.93 -11.76
C SER A 192 13.69 -1.89 -13.03
N TYR A 193 12.57 -2.61 -13.03
CA TYR A 193 11.56 -2.54 -14.09
C TYR A 193 10.33 -1.79 -13.59
N HIS A 194 10.15 -0.54 -13.99
CA HIS A 194 9.45 0.42 -13.13
C HIS A 194 8.79 1.60 -13.83
N THR A 195 7.82 2.19 -13.12
CA THR A 195 7.28 3.52 -13.38
C THR A 195 7.88 4.50 -12.36
N LEU A 196 8.16 5.73 -12.77
CA LEU A 196 8.72 6.77 -11.89
C LEU A 196 7.61 7.55 -11.17
N GLY A 197 6.52 7.83 -11.88
CA GLY A 197 5.37 8.62 -11.40
C GLY A 197 4.44 7.89 -10.42
N GLY A 198 3.40 8.61 -10.01
CA GLY A 198 2.39 8.15 -9.05
C GLY A 198 1.21 7.36 -9.63
N TYR A 199 1.20 7.11 -10.94
CA TYR A 199 0.07 6.58 -11.71
C TYR A 199 0.59 6.04 -13.06
N ALA A 200 0.01 4.95 -13.56
CA ALA A 200 0.12 4.53 -14.96
C ALA A 200 -1.19 3.89 -15.44
N ASP A 201 -1.46 4.04 -16.74
CA ASP A 201 -2.45 3.27 -17.49
C ASP A 201 -2.05 1.79 -17.55
N TYR A 202 -2.97 0.86 -17.27
CA TYR A 202 -2.65 -0.57 -17.16
C TYR A 202 -2.53 -1.32 -18.51
N TRP A 203 -2.77 -0.67 -19.65
CA TRP A 203 -2.72 -1.29 -20.98
C TRP A 203 -1.64 -0.70 -21.86
N ASN A 204 -1.47 0.63 -21.84
CA ASN A 204 -0.45 1.32 -22.66
C ASN A 204 0.73 1.87 -21.84
N PHE A 205 0.68 1.73 -20.51
CA PHE A 205 1.71 2.10 -19.53
C PHE A 205 2.14 3.58 -19.62
N GLN A 206 1.20 4.45 -20.00
CA GLN A 206 1.38 5.90 -20.02
C GLN A 206 0.95 6.55 -18.70
N SER A 207 1.65 7.59 -18.30
CA SER A 207 1.26 8.49 -17.21
C SER A 207 0.87 9.85 -17.78
N THR A 208 -0.04 10.55 -17.10
CA THR A 208 -0.43 11.92 -17.44
C THR A 208 0.04 12.90 -16.36
N SER A 209 0.47 14.09 -16.76
CA SER A 209 0.84 15.15 -15.82
C SER A 209 -0.41 15.60 -15.04
N PRO A 210 -0.41 15.62 -13.69
CA PRO A 210 -1.58 15.97 -12.91
C PRO A 210 -2.18 17.33 -13.29
N PRO A 211 -3.51 17.52 -13.24
CA PRO A 211 -4.16 18.81 -13.51
C PRO A 211 -3.79 19.95 -12.55
N ASN A 212 -2.90 19.72 -11.58
CA ASN A 212 -2.31 20.74 -10.71
C ASN A 212 -1.04 21.38 -11.29
N CYS A 213 -0.51 20.89 -12.42
CA CYS A 213 0.62 21.43 -13.19
C CYS A 213 0.22 22.60 -14.13
N LYS A 214 -0.81 23.39 -13.78
CA LYS A 214 -1.59 24.32 -14.63
C LYS A 214 -0.84 25.44 -15.38
N ASN A 215 0.47 25.54 -15.23
CA ASN A 215 1.28 26.51 -15.95
C ASN A 215 2.02 25.90 -17.16
N ALA A 216 1.95 24.57 -17.32
CA ALA A 216 2.19 23.92 -18.61
C ALA A 216 1.06 24.27 -19.58
N GLN A 217 1.38 24.51 -20.85
CA GLN A 217 0.41 24.87 -21.90
C GLN A 217 -0.25 23.62 -22.51
N GLY A 218 -0.61 22.66 -21.66
CA GLY A 218 -1.19 21.36 -22.02
C GLY A 218 -1.08 20.36 -20.86
N LEU A 219 -1.89 19.31 -20.92
CA LEU A 219 -1.61 18.06 -20.20
C LEU A 219 -0.53 17.32 -21.00
N PHE A 220 0.58 16.94 -20.35
CA PHE A 220 1.53 16.01 -20.95
C PHE A 220 1.06 14.58 -20.69
N ALA A 221 1.11 13.74 -21.71
CA ALA A 221 0.82 12.31 -21.63
C ALA A 221 1.95 11.54 -22.33
N GLY A 222 2.35 10.40 -21.78
CA GLY A 222 3.32 9.51 -22.42
C GLY A 222 3.80 8.39 -21.52
N TYR A 223 4.61 7.49 -22.09
CA TYR A 223 5.10 6.27 -21.46
C TYR A 223 5.94 6.53 -20.20
N ASP A 224 5.49 6.04 -19.06
CA ASP A 224 6.19 6.07 -17.77
C ASP A 224 6.57 4.63 -17.39
N MET A 225 7.35 3.98 -18.27
CA MET A 225 7.82 2.60 -18.07
C MET A 225 9.28 2.46 -18.51
N TYR A 226 10.11 1.96 -17.59
CA TYR A 226 11.55 1.97 -17.68
C TYR A 226 12.13 0.64 -17.22
N ASN A 227 12.87 -0.04 -18.09
CA ASN A 227 13.83 -1.05 -17.65
C ASN A 227 15.17 -0.35 -17.35
N ALA A 228 15.81 -0.70 -16.24
CA ALA A 228 17.10 -0.17 -15.85
C ALA A 228 17.93 -1.21 -15.08
N THR A 229 19.21 -1.31 -15.41
CA THR A 229 20.19 -2.15 -14.72
C THR A 229 21.42 -1.33 -14.35
N THR A 230 22.21 -1.79 -13.37
CA THR A 230 23.53 -1.21 -13.05
C THR A 230 24.64 -2.16 -13.47
N SER A 231 25.34 -1.86 -14.56
CA SER A 231 26.53 -2.62 -14.99
C SER A 231 27.79 -2.28 -14.17
N ASP A 232 27.90 -1.02 -13.73
CA ASP A 232 29.05 -0.45 -13.02
C ASP A 232 28.65 0.54 -11.89
N GLY A 233 27.35 0.71 -11.65
CA GLY A 233 26.80 1.71 -10.72
C GLY A 233 26.74 3.15 -11.24
N ARG A 234 26.95 3.37 -12.55
CA ARG A 234 26.88 4.71 -13.19
C ARG A 234 26.12 4.70 -14.51
N SER A 235 26.32 3.65 -15.31
CA SER A 235 25.63 3.42 -16.58
C SER A 235 24.23 2.87 -16.30
N HIS A 236 23.22 3.71 -16.46
CA HIS A 236 21.82 3.32 -16.41
C HIS A 236 21.28 3.16 -17.84
N VAL A 237 21.24 1.93 -18.34
CA VAL A 237 20.64 1.63 -19.65
C VAL A 237 19.13 1.69 -19.52
N TYR A 238 18.56 2.89 -19.71
CA TYR A 238 17.13 3.09 -19.86
C TYR A 238 16.71 2.70 -21.28
N THR A 239 16.40 1.42 -21.50
CA THR A 239 15.54 1.10 -22.65
C THR A 239 14.12 1.55 -22.32
N LYS A 240 13.45 2.19 -23.29
CA LYS A 240 12.00 2.13 -23.29
C LYS A 240 11.64 0.65 -23.41
N ALA A 241 10.85 0.13 -22.48
CA ALA A 241 10.28 -1.20 -22.65
C ALA A 241 9.45 -1.26 -23.95
N ASP A 242 9.46 -2.39 -24.65
CA ASP A 242 8.81 -2.57 -25.96
C ASP A 242 7.28 -2.75 -25.91
N VAL A 243 6.65 -2.05 -24.95
CA VAL A 243 5.20 -1.91 -24.68
C VAL A 243 4.39 -1.42 -25.90
N LYS A 244 5.04 -1.04 -27.02
CA LYS A 244 4.32 -0.53 -28.19
C LYS A 244 3.33 -1.52 -28.81
N ASN A 245 3.52 -2.83 -28.56
CA ASN A 245 2.72 -3.92 -29.14
C ASN A 245 2.22 -4.94 -28.10
N THR A 246 2.12 -4.59 -26.81
CA THR A 246 1.66 -5.51 -25.75
C THR A 246 0.18 -5.28 -25.42
N ASP A 247 -0.71 -6.20 -25.81
CA ASP A 247 -2.10 -6.28 -25.32
C ASP A 247 -2.18 -6.79 -23.86
N GLU A 248 -1.16 -6.51 -23.06
CA GLU A 248 -0.89 -7.17 -21.78
C GLU A 248 -1.23 -6.25 -20.60
N TYR A 249 -1.89 -6.82 -19.60
CA TYR A 249 -2.28 -6.08 -18.40
C TYR A 249 -1.08 -5.86 -17.47
N LEU A 250 -0.82 -4.59 -17.12
CA LEU A 250 0.36 -4.13 -16.37
C LEU A 250 0.69 -4.94 -15.11
N THR A 251 -0.31 -5.41 -14.37
CA THR A 251 -0.11 -6.20 -13.15
C THR A 251 0.46 -7.59 -13.45
N TYR A 252 0.07 -8.22 -14.57
CA TYR A 252 0.62 -9.50 -15.00
C TYR A 252 2.03 -9.31 -15.57
N HIS A 253 2.25 -8.25 -16.35
CA HIS A 253 3.56 -7.92 -16.88
C HIS A 253 4.62 -7.65 -15.78
N MET A 254 4.23 -6.94 -14.71
CA MET A 254 5.06 -6.80 -13.51
C MET A 254 5.28 -8.14 -12.78
N THR A 255 4.30 -9.04 -12.80
CA THR A 255 4.39 -10.36 -12.21
C THR A 255 5.35 -11.27 -12.97
N ASP A 256 5.35 -11.28 -14.30
CA ASP A 256 6.29 -12.06 -15.10
C ASP A 256 7.74 -11.59 -14.90
N VAL A 257 8.01 -10.29 -14.88
CA VAL A 257 9.34 -9.77 -14.53
C VAL A 257 9.76 -10.17 -13.10
N ALA A 258 8.82 -10.18 -12.13
CA ALA A 258 9.08 -10.66 -10.78
C ALA A 258 9.37 -12.18 -10.73
N LYS A 259 8.65 -12.98 -11.52
CA LYS A 259 8.82 -14.44 -11.65
C LYS A 259 10.19 -14.77 -12.26
N ASP A 260 10.60 -14.07 -13.31
CA ASP A 260 11.92 -14.22 -13.93
C ASP A 260 13.07 -13.92 -12.94
N ILE A 261 12.93 -12.86 -12.13
CA ILE A 261 13.90 -12.54 -11.07
C ILE A 261 13.93 -13.67 -10.02
N ILE A 262 12.78 -14.15 -9.57
CA ILE A 262 12.66 -15.25 -8.58
C ILE A 262 13.29 -16.54 -9.11
N ILE A 263 13.08 -16.88 -10.39
CA ILE A 263 13.63 -18.09 -11.02
C ILE A 263 15.15 -17.98 -11.15
N ASN A 264 15.66 -16.88 -11.70
CA ASN A 264 17.07 -16.77 -12.11
C ASN A 264 18.05 -16.38 -10.98
N SER A 265 17.60 -15.75 -9.90
CA SER A 265 18.47 -15.39 -8.77
C SER A 265 18.96 -16.61 -7.98
N ASN A 266 20.28 -16.77 -7.87
CA ASN A 266 20.93 -17.89 -7.18
C ASN A 266 21.55 -17.47 -5.83
N GLU A 267 22.00 -16.22 -5.75
CA GLU A 267 22.36 -15.54 -4.51
C GLU A 267 21.11 -15.13 -3.71
N PRO A 268 21.23 -14.82 -2.40
CA PRO A 268 20.16 -14.20 -1.63
C PRO A 268 19.74 -12.88 -2.27
N PHE A 269 18.43 -12.65 -2.41
CA PHE A 269 17.90 -11.47 -3.10
C PHE A 269 16.83 -10.75 -2.28
N LEU A 270 16.77 -9.43 -2.48
CA LEU A 270 15.67 -8.56 -2.07
C LEU A 270 14.93 -8.14 -3.33
N LEU A 271 13.70 -8.62 -3.51
CA LEU A 271 12.76 -8.17 -4.53
C LEU A 271 11.69 -7.31 -3.87
N TYR A 272 11.67 -6.03 -4.21
CA TYR A 272 10.58 -5.11 -3.85
C TYR A 272 9.68 -4.94 -5.08
N ASN A 273 8.53 -5.62 -5.07
CA ASN A 273 7.52 -5.56 -6.13
C ASN A 273 6.34 -4.69 -5.68
N ALA A 274 6.34 -3.43 -6.13
CA ALA A 274 5.37 -2.43 -5.73
C ALA A 274 4.37 -2.20 -6.86
N PHE A 275 3.31 -3.00 -6.89
CA PHE A 275 2.26 -2.91 -7.91
C PHE A 275 1.64 -1.51 -7.99
N HIS A 276 1.04 -1.18 -9.14
CA HIS A 276 -0.01 -0.15 -9.21
C HIS A 276 -1.34 -0.69 -8.70
N ALA A 277 -1.58 -2.00 -8.73
CA ALA A 277 -2.85 -2.56 -8.28
C ALA A 277 -3.06 -2.39 -6.75
N PRO A 278 -4.29 -2.09 -6.29
CA PRO A 278 -5.51 -1.78 -7.05
C PRO A 278 -5.79 -0.25 -7.19
N HIS A 279 -4.75 0.58 -7.32
CA HIS A 279 -4.87 2.03 -7.56
C HIS A 279 -5.45 2.30 -8.96
N PHE A 280 -6.22 3.37 -9.04
CA PHE A 280 -6.78 3.96 -10.25
C PHE A 280 -5.73 4.11 -11.39
N PRO A 281 -6.07 3.82 -12.68
CA PRO A 281 -7.41 3.66 -13.23
C PRO A 281 -8.07 2.32 -12.92
N LEU A 282 -9.38 2.24 -13.11
CA LEU A 282 -10.18 1.04 -12.80
C LEU A 282 -10.13 0.00 -13.93
N HIS A 283 -8.97 -0.09 -14.60
CA HIS A 283 -8.70 -1.07 -15.63
C HIS A 283 -8.60 -2.47 -15.01
N ALA A 284 -9.20 -3.46 -15.68
CA ALA A 284 -9.04 -4.87 -15.38
C ALA A 284 -9.25 -5.70 -16.66
N PRO A 285 -8.67 -6.91 -16.76
CA PRO A 285 -9.01 -7.88 -17.82
C PRO A 285 -10.52 -8.09 -17.94
N LYS A 286 -11.01 -8.20 -19.17
CA LYS A 286 -12.45 -8.22 -19.46
C LYS A 286 -13.15 -9.39 -18.75
N GLU A 287 -12.52 -10.54 -18.72
CA GLU A 287 -13.06 -11.78 -18.18
C GLU A 287 -13.32 -11.68 -16.67
N LEU A 288 -12.42 -10.99 -15.95
CA LEU A 288 -12.61 -10.66 -14.53
C LEU A 288 -13.67 -9.58 -14.36
N ARG A 289 -13.64 -8.55 -15.22
CA ARG A 289 -14.60 -7.44 -15.19
C ARG A 289 -16.03 -7.93 -15.34
N ASP A 290 -16.26 -8.82 -16.29
CA ASP A 290 -17.58 -9.36 -16.58
C ASP A 290 -18.07 -10.29 -15.44
N GLU A 291 -17.19 -11.04 -14.76
CA GLU A 291 -17.54 -11.82 -13.54
C GLU A 291 -18.16 -10.93 -12.44
N PHE A 292 -17.51 -9.81 -12.12
CA PHE A 292 -18.03 -8.90 -11.09
C PHE A 292 -19.22 -8.07 -11.59
N LEU A 293 -19.26 -7.71 -12.88
CA LEU A 293 -20.36 -6.95 -13.45
C LEU A 293 -21.66 -7.76 -13.54
N ASP A 294 -21.61 -9.06 -13.82
CA ASP A 294 -22.82 -9.87 -13.92
C ASP A 294 -23.42 -10.21 -12.54
N GLU A 295 -22.61 -10.27 -11.47
CA GLU A 295 -23.11 -10.40 -10.09
C GLU A 295 -23.59 -9.05 -9.51
N LEU A 296 -22.81 -7.97 -9.65
CA LEU A 296 -23.11 -6.68 -9.00
C LEU A 296 -23.96 -5.74 -9.85
N ALA A 297 -23.80 -5.72 -11.17
CA ALA A 297 -24.45 -4.76 -12.07
C ALA A 297 -24.96 -5.40 -13.38
N PRO A 298 -25.75 -6.49 -13.33
CA PRO A 298 -26.25 -7.16 -14.53
C PRO A 298 -27.10 -6.21 -15.38
N GLU A 299 -27.08 -6.38 -16.69
CA GLU A 299 -27.74 -5.45 -17.65
C GLU A 299 -29.26 -5.38 -17.48
N SER A 300 -29.86 -6.46 -16.98
CA SER A 300 -31.28 -6.52 -16.58
C SER A 300 -31.63 -5.59 -15.41
N SER A 301 -30.63 -5.05 -14.70
CA SER A 301 -30.80 -4.11 -13.59
C SER A 301 -30.44 -2.65 -13.92
N ILE A 302 -30.18 -2.31 -15.20
CA ILE A 302 -29.95 -0.91 -15.61
C ILE A 302 -31.25 -0.10 -15.40
N PRO A 303 -31.23 0.98 -14.60
CA PRO A 303 -32.37 1.85 -14.35
C PRO A 303 -33.04 2.40 -15.63
N LYS A 304 -34.36 2.58 -15.58
CA LYS A 304 -35.14 3.10 -16.73
C LYS A 304 -34.75 4.54 -17.10
N SER A 305 -34.28 5.32 -16.15
CA SER A 305 -33.74 6.68 -16.34
C SER A 305 -32.41 6.71 -17.11
N LEU A 306 -31.62 5.62 -17.05
CA LEU A 306 -30.42 5.41 -17.86
C LEU A 306 -30.78 4.89 -19.26
N THR A 307 -31.55 3.79 -19.36
CA THR A 307 -31.88 3.19 -20.66
C THR A 307 -32.71 4.12 -21.55
N ALA A 308 -33.61 4.94 -21.00
CA ALA A 308 -34.36 5.96 -21.74
C ALA A 308 -33.47 7.07 -22.35
N ARG A 309 -32.20 7.16 -21.95
CA ARG A 309 -31.18 8.07 -22.52
C ARG A 309 -30.17 7.36 -23.44
N GLY A 310 -30.40 6.08 -23.74
CA GLY A 310 -29.49 5.25 -24.55
C GLY A 310 -28.27 4.74 -23.80
N GLU A 311 -28.26 4.79 -22.47
CA GLU A 311 -27.12 4.35 -21.66
C GLU A 311 -27.09 2.83 -21.51
N SER A 312 -26.04 2.21 -22.05
CA SER A 312 -25.70 0.80 -21.82
C SER A 312 -24.69 0.62 -20.68
N ARG A 313 -24.51 -0.61 -20.20
CA ARG A 313 -23.46 -0.95 -19.22
C ARG A 313 -22.06 -0.53 -19.70
N GLU A 314 -21.73 -0.80 -20.96
CA GLU A 314 -20.45 -0.39 -21.56
C GLU A 314 -20.32 1.14 -21.76
N SER A 315 -21.42 1.86 -22.02
CA SER A 315 -21.43 3.34 -22.00
C SER A 315 -21.05 3.88 -20.61
N ILE A 316 -21.53 3.22 -19.55
CA ILE A 316 -21.26 3.60 -18.16
C ILE A 316 -19.80 3.27 -17.78
N ILE A 317 -19.29 2.10 -18.18
CA ILE A 317 -17.88 1.70 -18.01
C ILE A 317 -16.95 2.70 -18.69
N PHE A 318 -17.17 3.01 -19.98
CA PHE A 318 -16.38 3.99 -20.74
C PHE A 318 -16.42 5.40 -20.12
N LYS A 319 -17.53 5.78 -19.48
CA LYS A 319 -17.64 7.08 -18.78
C LYS A 319 -16.84 7.11 -17.49
N LEU A 320 -16.94 6.07 -16.66
CA LEU A 320 -16.12 5.91 -15.46
C LEU A 320 -14.62 5.92 -15.81
N ASP A 321 -14.25 5.28 -16.92
CA ASP A 321 -12.88 5.19 -17.43
C ASP A 321 -12.39 6.43 -18.22
N SER A 322 -13.25 7.42 -18.44
CA SER A 322 -12.88 8.68 -19.10
C SER A 322 -12.91 9.91 -18.18
N VAL A 323 -13.82 10.00 -17.19
CA VAL A 323 -13.65 10.98 -16.10
C VAL A 323 -12.40 10.71 -15.27
N ALA A 324 -11.92 9.46 -15.30
CA ALA A 324 -10.59 9.01 -14.94
C ALA A 324 -9.46 10.02 -15.24
N HIS A 325 -9.37 10.52 -16.48
CA HIS A 325 -8.25 11.33 -16.96
C HIS A 325 -8.07 12.69 -16.26
N LEU A 326 -8.95 13.01 -15.31
CA LEU A 326 -9.00 14.24 -14.52
C LEU A 326 -8.48 14.07 -13.08
N GLY A 327 -8.16 12.83 -12.68
CA GLY A 327 -7.54 12.49 -11.40
C GLY A 327 -8.45 12.53 -10.16
N PRO A 328 -7.91 12.26 -8.96
CA PRO A 328 -8.65 11.91 -7.73
C PRO A 328 -9.49 13.03 -7.09
N PHE A 329 -9.76 14.13 -7.80
CA PHE A 329 -10.48 15.31 -7.30
C PHE A 329 -11.93 15.39 -7.78
N VAL A 330 -12.39 14.44 -8.60
CA VAL A 330 -13.67 14.54 -9.34
C VAL A 330 -14.83 13.80 -8.66
N LEU A 331 -14.61 13.07 -7.55
CA LEU A 331 -15.62 12.18 -6.92
C LEU A 331 -15.92 12.42 -5.41
N THR A 332 -15.30 13.41 -4.75
CA THR A 332 -15.30 13.57 -3.27
C THR A 332 -16.20 14.67 -2.68
N ARG A 333 -17.48 14.77 -3.07
CA ARG A 333 -18.40 15.80 -2.54
C ARG A 333 -19.88 15.44 -2.69
N GLU A 334 -20.72 15.95 -1.79
CA GLU A 334 -22.19 15.91 -1.91
C GLU A 334 -22.68 16.57 -3.21
N HIS A 335 -22.05 17.68 -3.61
CA HIS A 335 -22.31 18.35 -4.89
C HIS A 335 -21.64 17.68 -6.08
N ILE A 336 -20.74 16.69 -5.93
CA ILE A 336 -19.87 16.24 -7.02
C ILE A 336 -20.51 15.13 -7.85
N LEU A 337 -21.20 14.20 -7.19
CA LEU A 337 -22.09 13.28 -7.89
C LEU A 337 -23.01 14.07 -8.84
N GLY A 338 -23.54 15.23 -8.41
CA GLY A 338 -24.29 16.14 -9.26
C GLY A 338 -23.43 16.88 -10.28
N ASP A 339 -22.59 17.79 -9.80
CA ASP A 339 -21.98 18.84 -10.62
C ASP A 339 -20.69 18.42 -11.34
N SER A 340 -19.98 17.35 -10.94
CA SER A 340 -18.94 16.79 -11.83
C SER A 340 -19.58 16.22 -13.09
N LEU A 341 -20.71 15.54 -12.94
CA LEU A 341 -21.43 14.90 -14.04
C LEU A 341 -22.29 15.90 -14.83
N ARG A 342 -22.77 16.99 -14.21
CA ARG A 342 -23.44 18.08 -14.94
C ARG A 342 -22.50 18.98 -15.75
N ASN A 343 -21.22 19.14 -15.34
CA ASN A 343 -20.29 20.11 -15.94
C ASN A 343 -19.22 19.52 -16.88
N TYR A 344 -19.01 18.20 -16.91
CA TYR A 344 -18.24 17.59 -18.00
C TYR A 344 -19.13 17.33 -19.22
N GLY A 345 -18.57 17.55 -20.42
CA GLY A 345 -19.34 17.66 -21.67
C GLY A 345 -20.18 16.43 -21.97
N ASN A 346 -21.49 16.62 -22.13
CA ASN A 346 -22.52 15.63 -22.51
C ASN A 346 -22.71 14.41 -21.58
N TYR A 347 -21.75 14.03 -20.74
CA TYR A 347 -21.78 12.81 -19.92
C TYR A 347 -22.43 13.00 -18.55
N LYS A 348 -23.74 13.33 -18.57
CA LYS A 348 -24.55 13.51 -17.38
C LYS A 348 -25.09 12.18 -16.85
N PHE A 349 -24.54 11.68 -15.75
CA PHE A 349 -25.33 10.83 -14.86
C PHE A 349 -26.20 11.69 -13.94
N ASN A 350 -27.48 11.33 -13.80
CA ASN A 350 -28.38 11.93 -12.84
C ASN A 350 -28.28 11.19 -11.51
N VAL A 351 -27.47 11.71 -10.60
CA VAL A 351 -27.25 11.09 -9.28
C VAL A 351 -28.31 11.45 -8.24
N ASP A 352 -29.19 12.41 -8.56
CA ASP A 352 -30.28 12.81 -7.68
C ASP A 352 -31.34 11.70 -7.68
N ASP A 353 -31.44 10.97 -8.80
CA ASP A 353 -32.02 9.62 -8.90
C ASP A 353 -31.17 8.61 -8.09
N ALA A 354 -31.83 7.90 -7.19
CA ALA A 354 -31.20 6.94 -6.30
C ALA A 354 -30.89 5.59 -6.98
N GLU A 355 -31.67 5.17 -7.97
CA GLU A 355 -31.47 3.92 -8.71
C GLU A 355 -30.29 4.06 -9.68
N GLU A 356 -30.19 5.20 -10.37
CA GLU A 356 -29.05 5.52 -11.24
C GLU A 356 -27.73 5.61 -10.46
N ARG A 357 -27.74 6.31 -9.32
CA ARG A 357 -26.58 6.41 -8.43
C ARG A 357 -26.14 5.04 -7.88
N ASP A 358 -27.10 4.16 -7.58
CA ASP A 358 -26.86 2.80 -7.10
C ASP A 358 -26.22 1.92 -8.17
N TYR A 359 -26.79 1.91 -9.37
CA TYR A 359 -26.27 1.12 -10.49
C TYR A 359 -24.85 1.56 -10.89
N VAL A 360 -24.59 2.86 -11.02
CA VAL A 360 -23.26 3.38 -11.38
C VAL A 360 -22.21 3.04 -10.30
N LEU A 361 -22.57 3.08 -9.01
CA LEU A 361 -21.66 2.66 -7.94
C LEU A 361 -21.38 1.15 -7.95
N ARG A 362 -22.37 0.32 -8.29
CA ARG A 362 -22.17 -1.14 -8.43
C ARG A 362 -21.28 -1.48 -9.64
N VAL A 363 -21.42 -0.79 -10.77
CA VAL A 363 -20.48 -0.89 -11.91
C VAL A 363 -19.07 -0.50 -11.48
N ALA A 364 -18.91 0.62 -10.77
CA ALA A 364 -17.59 1.10 -10.35
C ALA A 364 -16.90 0.18 -9.33
N ARG A 365 -17.65 -0.38 -8.35
CA ARG A 365 -17.15 -1.41 -7.42
C ARG A 365 -16.76 -2.69 -8.16
N ALA A 366 -17.53 -3.12 -9.16
CA ALA A 366 -17.17 -4.28 -9.99
C ALA A 366 -15.84 -4.06 -10.74
N MET A 367 -15.65 -2.91 -11.39
CA MET A 367 -14.39 -2.56 -12.07
C MET A 367 -13.20 -2.55 -11.10
N TYR A 368 -13.35 -1.92 -9.93
CA TYR A 368 -12.33 -1.92 -8.88
C TYR A 368 -11.99 -3.34 -8.39
N PHE A 369 -12.99 -4.15 -8.04
CA PHE A 369 -12.77 -5.52 -7.58
C PHE A 369 -12.10 -6.42 -8.62
N SER A 370 -12.29 -6.12 -9.90
CA SER A 370 -11.65 -6.87 -10.99
C SER A 370 -10.15 -6.58 -11.07
N ASN A 371 -9.72 -5.36 -10.72
CA ASN A 371 -8.30 -5.01 -10.53
C ASN A 371 -7.74 -5.68 -9.26
N VAL A 372 -8.48 -5.65 -8.14
CA VAL A 372 -8.14 -6.42 -6.92
C VAL A 372 -8.02 -7.93 -7.22
N LYS A 373 -8.84 -8.48 -8.11
CA LYS A 373 -8.80 -9.88 -8.53
C LYS A 373 -7.59 -10.21 -9.39
N ALA A 374 -7.19 -9.31 -10.29
CA ALA A 374 -5.93 -9.45 -11.03
C ALA A 374 -4.71 -9.42 -10.08
N LEU A 375 -4.74 -8.62 -9.02
CA LEU A 375 -3.71 -8.60 -7.97
C LEU A 375 -3.69 -9.90 -7.13
N ASP A 376 -4.86 -10.47 -6.81
CA ASP A 376 -4.96 -11.79 -6.17
C ASP A 376 -4.34 -12.90 -7.04
N ILE A 377 -4.57 -12.89 -8.35
CA ILE A 377 -3.93 -13.82 -9.29
C ILE A 377 -2.41 -13.62 -9.29
N ALA A 378 -1.94 -12.38 -9.49
CA ALA A 378 -0.53 -12.00 -9.50
C ALA A 378 0.24 -12.43 -8.23
N ILE A 379 -0.35 -12.26 -7.05
CA ILE A 379 0.25 -12.70 -5.77
C ILE A 379 0.33 -14.23 -5.71
N GLY A 380 -0.67 -14.94 -6.24
CA GLY A 380 -0.64 -16.40 -6.37
C GLY A 380 0.54 -16.89 -7.22
N GLU A 381 0.75 -16.32 -8.40
CA GLU A 381 1.83 -16.71 -9.30
C GLU A 381 3.23 -16.42 -8.73
N ILE A 382 3.39 -15.38 -7.92
CA ILE A 382 4.64 -15.08 -7.21
C ILE A 382 4.92 -16.15 -6.13
N PHE A 383 3.89 -16.62 -5.42
CA PHE A 383 4.02 -17.75 -4.50
C PHE A 383 4.35 -19.06 -5.24
N GLU A 384 3.67 -19.33 -6.36
CA GLU A 384 3.94 -20.50 -7.20
C GLU A 384 5.37 -20.49 -7.75
N ALA A 385 5.86 -19.36 -8.26
CA ALA A 385 7.23 -19.26 -8.76
C ALA A 385 8.28 -19.47 -7.64
N LEU A 386 8.01 -19.03 -6.41
CA LEU A 386 8.85 -19.34 -5.25
C LEU A 386 8.83 -20.84 -4.88
N GLU A 387 7.68 -21.51 -5.02
CA GLU A 387 7.50 -22.93 -4.72
C GLU A 387 8.17 -23.79 -5.81
N ASN A 388 7.86 -23.55 -7.08
CA ASN A 388 8.45 -24.23 -8.25
C ASN A 388 9.96 -24.02 -8.37
N ALA A 389 10.50 -22.87 -7.96
CA ALA A 389 11.94 -22.63 -7.91
C ALA A 389 12.64 -23.22 -6.67
N GLY A 390 11.90 -23.87 -5.75
CA GLY A 390 12.43 -24.46 -4.51
C GLY A 390 12.93 -23.42 -3.49
N LYS A 391 12.40 -22.20 -3.53
CA LYS A 391 12.89 -21.03 -2.76
C LYS A 391 11.95 -20.61 -1.64
N LEU A 392 10.67 -20.99 -1.69
CA LEU A 392 9.62 -20.54 -0.76
C LEU A 392 9.96 -20.77 0.73
N ASP A 393 10.42 -21.97 1.09
CA ASP A 393 10.77 -22.34 2.47
C ASP A 393 11.90 -21.52 3.09
N ASN A 394 12.72 -20.86 2.27
CA ASN A 394 13.80 -19.96 2.71
C ASN A 394 13.63 -18.55 2.14
N THR A 395 12.37 -18.10 2.01
CA THR A 395 12.01 -16.73 1.60
C THR A 395 11.07 -16.10 2.61
N ILE A 396 11.36 -14.86 2.99
CA ILE A 396 10.44 -13.99 3.71
C ILE A 396 9.56 -13.32 2.66
N VAL A 397 8.26 -13.62 2.68
CA VAL A 397 7.27 -13.01 1.78
C VAL A 397 6.40 -12.06 2.59
N ILE A 398 6.36 -10.79 2.16
CA ILE A 398 5.54 -9.72 2.71
C ILE A 398 4.48 -9.32 1.68
N TYR A 399 3.26 -9.04 2.13
CA TYR A 399 2.29 -8.26 1.36
C TYR A 399 1.62 -7.22 2.26
N ALA A 400 1.71 -5.95 1.89
CA ALA A 400 1.18 -4.82 2.67
C ALA A 400 0.52 -3.76 1.79
N GLY A 401 -0.34 -2.93 2.37
CA GLY A 401 -0.91 -1.73 1.73
C GLY A 401 -0.14 -0.46 2.11
N ASP A 402 0.05 0.47 1.16
CA ASP A 402 0.87 1.68 1.35
C ASP A 402 0.15 2.91 1.94
N ASN A 403 -1.17 3.00 1.79
CA ASN A 403 -2.04 3.87 2.58
C ASN A 403 -3.45 3.28 2.68
N GLY A 404 -4.31 3.91 3.48
CA GLY A 404 -5.74 3.58 3.52
C GLY A 404 -6.46 3.86 2.19
N ALA A 405 -7.73 3.49 2.11
CA ALA A 405 -8.49 3.41 0.86
C ALA A 405 -8.68 4.78 0.19
N ALA A 406 -8.55 4.85 -1.13
CA ALA A 406 -8.96 6.00 -1.93
C ALA A 406 -10.46 5.90 -2.25
N VAL A 407 -11.30 6.48 -1.40
CA VAL A 407 -12.77 6.48 -1.58
C VAL A 407 -13.20 7.22 -2.84
N GLU A 408 -12.38 8.15 -3.34
CA GLU A 408 -12.48 8.75 -4.67
C GLU A 408 -12.42 7.73 -5.82
N ASN A 409 -11.82 6.57 -5.59
CA ASN A 409 -11.65 5.47 -6.54
C ASN A 409 -12.59 4.29 -6.19
N PHE A 410 -13.66 4.54 -5.43
CA PHE A 410 -14.66 3.55 -4.99
C PHE A 410 -14.12 2.43 -4.08
N GLN A 411 -13.04 2.73 -3.35
CA GLN A 411 -12.37 1.81 -2.43
C GLN A 411 -12.89 1.99 -0.99
N SER A 412 -12.82 0.94 -0.18
CA SER A 412 -13.44 0.84 1.14
C SER A 412 -12.41 0.79 2.27
N SER A 413 -12.58 1.67 3.26
CA SER A 413 -11.93 1.55 4.58
C SER A 413 -12.67 0.60 5.51
N GLY A 414 -13.83 0.08 5.09
CA GLY A 414 -14.76 -0.65 5.95
C GLY A 414 -15.30 0.26 7.06
N ASP A 415 -15.38 -0.30 8.27
CA ASP A 415 -15.82 0.42 9.48
C ASP A 415 -14.80 1.46 10.00
N LEU A 416 -13.58 1.50 9.44
CA LEU A 416 -12.55 2.46 9.86
C LEU A 416 -12.89 3.89 9.40
N ARG A 417 -12.61 4.87 10.26
CA ARG A 417 -12.91 6.27 10.00
C ARG A 417 -11.96 6.87 8.97
N GLY A 418 -12.49 7.58 7.97
CA GLY A 418 -11.71 8.29 6.96
C GLY A 418 -11.08 7.41 5.87
N TYR A 419 -10.18 8.03 5.10
CA TYR A 419 -9.68 7.54 3.81
C TYR A 419 -8.30 8.14 3.49
N LYS A 420 -7.71 7.76 2.35
CA LYS A 420 -6.43 8.23 1.80
C LYS A 420 -6.24 9.74 2.00
N GLY A 421 -5.08 10.10 2.55
CA GLY A 421 -4.69 11.47 2.82
C GLY A 421 -5.21 12.08 4.13
N GLY A 422 -6.16 11.44 4.82
CA GLY A 422 -6.55 11.77 6.19
C GLY A 422 -5.80 10.96 7.24
N ALA A 423 -5.74 11.44 8.48
CA ALA A 423 -5.05 10.75 9.58
C ALA A 423 -5.97 9.95 10.54
N PHE A 424 -7.26 9.85 10.21
CA PHE A 424 -8.18 8.88 10.83
C PHE A 424 -7.80 7.45 10.38
N GLU A 425 -8.19 6.41 11.12
CA GLU A 425 -7.66 5.04 10.95
C GLU A 425 -7.76 4.53 9.49
N GLY A 426 -8.88 4.77 8.80
CA GLY A 426 -9.08 4.39 7.40
C GLY A 426 -8.19 5.11 6.38
N GLY A 427 -7.35 6.06 6.80
CA GLY A 427 -6.30 6.67 5.98
C GLY A 427 -4.87 6.19 6.28
N VAL A 428 -4.59 5.72 7.51
CA VAL A 428 -3.22 5.44 8.01
C VAL A 428 -3.03 4.03 8.58
N LYS A 429 -4.10 3.30 8.90
CA LYS A 429 -4.06 1.89 9.30
C LYS A 429 -4.28 1.04 8.06
N THR A 430 -3.28 0.28 7.67
CA THR A 430 -3.37 -0.69 6.58
C THR A 430 -3.22 -2.10 7.15
N PHE A 431 -2.94 -3.07 6.29
CA PHE A 431 -2.64 -4.45 6.66
C PHE A 431 -1.19 -4.77 6.29
N ALA A 432 -0.63 -5.79 6.94
CA ALA A 432 0.52 -6.50 6.40
C ALA A 432 0.44 -8.00 6.75
N LEU A 433 0.66 -8.84 5.75
CA LEU A 433 0.90 -10.27 5.90
C LEU A 433 2.41 -10.53 5.83
N LEU A 434 2.94 -11.28 6.80
CA LEU A 434 4.33 -11.71 6.85
C LEU A 434 4.40 -13.24 6.95
N SER A 435 5.19 -13.87 6.10
CA SER A 435 5.46 -15.32 6.12
C SER A 435 6.92 -15.61 5.79
N GLY A 436 7.43 -16.77 6.22
CA GLY A 436 8.80 -17.21 5.97
C GLY A 436 9.44 -17.87 7.21
N PRO A 437 10.75 -18.12 7.18
CA PRO A 437 11.48 -18.72 8.30
C PRO A 437 11.25 -18.00 9.64
N GLY A 438 10.84 -18.74 10.66
CA GLY A 438 10.58 -18.22 12.01
C GLY A 438 9.19 -17.62 12.24
N ILE A 439 8.42 -17.35 11.18
CA ILE A 439 7.10 -16.71 11.29
C ILE A 439 5.99 -17.75 11.43
N SER A 440 5.09 -17.54 12.39
CA SER A 440 3.93 -18.40 12.62
C SER A 440 2.90 -18.32 11.47
N GLN A 441 2.35 -19.46 11.07
CA GLN A 441 1.30 -19.51 10.05
C GLN A 441 -0.09 -19.31 10.67
N GLY A 442 -1.00 -18.66 9.94
CA GLY A 442 -2.39 -18.40 10.34
C GLY A 442 -2.58 -17.41 11.51
N ALA A 443 -1.49 -16.96 12.13
CA ALA A 443 -1.50 -16.17 13.35
C ALA A 443 -1.91 -14.70 13.14
N SER A 444 -2.02 -13.97 14.25
CA SER A 444 -2.18 -12.51 14.28
C SER A 444 -1.21 -11.91 15.31
N TYR A 445 -0.51 -10.85 14.92
CA TYR A 445 0.32 -10.03 15.81
C TYR A 445 -0.34 -8.66 16.02
N LYS A 446 -0.52 -8.26 17.29
CA LYS A 446 -1.27 -7.06 17.66
C LYS A 446 -0.38 -5.88 18.12
N GLY A 447 0.94 -6.08 18.19
CA GLY A 447 1.88 -4.99 18.46
C GLY A 447 1.76 -3.88 17.41
N ILE A 448 2.01 -2.63 17.83
CA ILE A 448 2.01 -1.48 16.90
C ILE A 448 3.19 -1.66 15.96
N PHE A 449 2.94 -1.67 14.65
CA PHE A 449 3.97 -1.71 13.62
C PHE A 449 3.80 -0.47 12.72
N GLN A 450 4.89 0.22 12.40
CA GLN A 450 4.86 1.35 11.47
C GLN A 450 5.73 1.05 10.25
N SER A 451 5.42 1.59 9.08
CA SER A 451 6.20 1.36 7.83
C SER A 451 7.70 1.64 7.94
N THR A 452 8.14 2.42 8.93
CA THR A 452 9.56 2.63 9.24
C THR A 452 10.25 1.39 9.82
N ASP A 453 9.50 0.46 10.44
CA ASP A 453 10.00 -0.76 11.08
C ASP A 453 10.46 -1.82 10.07
N TRP A 454 10.02 -1.75 8.81
CA TRP A 454 10.36 -2.75 7.79
C TRP A 454 11.88 -2.87 7.59
N LEU A 455 12.60 -1.75 7.46
CA LEU A 455 14.04 -1.76 7.27
C LEU A 455 14.79 -2.51 8.40
N PRO A 456 14.71 -2.11 9.69
CA PRO A 456 15.41 -2.81 10.77
C PRO A 456 14.87 -4.23 11.02
N THR A 457 13.57 -4.48 10.80
CA THR A 457 12.96 -5.82 11.00
C THR A 457 13.46 -6.82 9.95
N LEU A 458 13.49 -6.43 8.67
CA LEU A 458 13.94 -7.30 7.59
C LEU A 458 15.45 -7.53 7.65
N LEU A 459 16.24 -6.54 8.07
CA LEU A 459 17.68 -6.71 8.31
C LEU A 459 17.97 -7.66 9.49
N ALA A 460 17.20 -7.57 10.58
CA ALA A 460 17.33 -8.50 11.70
C ALA A 460 17.02 -9.95 11.30
N ALA A 461 16.01 -10.15 10.45
CA ALA A 461 15.62 -11.46 9.93
C ALA A 461 16.68 -12.16 9.06
N THR A 462 17.80 -11.51 8.75
CA THR A 462 18.91 -12.10 7.98
C THR A 462 19.93 -12.88 8.80
N ASP A 463 19.97 -12.71 10.13
CA ASP A 463 21.03 -13.19 11.04
C ASP A 463 22.47 -12.71 10.70
N GLN A 464 22.68 -11.81 9.72
CA GLN A 464 24.00 -11.51 9.14
C GLN A 464 24.53 -10.09 9.39
N TYR A 465 23.82 -9.26 10.18
CA TYR A 465 24.01 -7.81 10.15
C TYR A 465 24.84 -7.23 11.32
N LYS A 466 25.68 -6.23 11.00
CA LYS A 466 26.45 -5.42 11.98
C LYS A 466 26.61 -3.93 11.61
N LEU A 467 25.88 -3.42 10.61
CA LEU A 467 26.10 -2.06 10.10
C LEU A 467 25.35 -1.02 10.96
N PRO A 468 25.83 0.24 11.03
CA PRO A 468 25.19 1.29 11.82
C PRO A 468 23.81 1.68 11.27
N LEU A 469 22.76 1.44 12.07
CA LEU A 469 21.38 1.87 11.79
C LEU A 469 21.10 3.26 12.38
N GLU A 470 22.03 4.19 12.18
CA GLU A 470 21.97 5.52 12.81
C GLU A 470 20.84 6.39 12.28
N GLY A 471 20.13 7.02 13.21
CA GLY A 471 19.06 7.96 12.91
C GLY A 471 17.86 7.35 12.17
N LEU A 472 17.58 6.05 12.34
CA LEU A 472 16.28 5.47 11.99
C LEU A 472 15.20 5.91 13.00
N ASP A 473 13.95 5.90 12.53
CA ASP A 473 12.75 5.93 13.38
C ASP A 473 12.13 4.53 13.55
N GLY A 474 12.53 3.58 12.69
CA GLY A 474 12.11 2.18 12.74
C GLY A 474 12.68 1.42 13.94
N VAL A 475 11.91 0.44 14.40
CA VAL A 475 12.24 -0.50 15.48
C VAL A 475 12.25 -1.91 14.89
N ASN A 476 13.20 -2.75 15.29
CA ASN A 476 13.18 -4.18 14.93
C ASN A 476 12.01 -4.86 15.64
N GLN A 477 11.13 -5.53 14.88
CA GLN A 477 9.96 -6.25 15.37
C GLN A 477 10.07 -7.78 15.18
N PHE A 478 11.17 -8.30 14.61
CA PHE A 478 11.24 -9.67 14.10
C PHE A 478 11.05 -10.73 15.20
N GLU A 479 11.73 -10.56 16.34
CA GLU A 479 11.57 -11.43 17.52
C GLU A 479 10.12 -11.45 17.97
N ALA A 480 9.54 -10.26 18.21
CA ALA A 480 8.18 -10.08 18.72
C ALA A 480 7.07 -10.61 17.79
N ILE A 481 7.26 -10.55 16.47
CA ILE A 481 6.33 -11.15 15.49
C ILE A 481 6.50 -12.68 15.44
N SER A 482 7.72 -13.18 15.62
CA SER A 482 8.01 -14.63 15.63
C SER A 482 7.50 -15.31 16.91
N SER A 483 7.67 -14.64 18.06
CA SER A 483 7.20 -15.07 19.39
C SER A 483 5.71 -14.82 19.63
N LEU A 484 5.05 -14.05 18.75
CA LEU A 484 3.68 -13.54 18.92
C LEU A 484 3.47 -12.76 20.23
N GLU A 485 4.44 -11.92 20.59
CA GLU A 485 4.39 -11.07 21.78
C GLU A 485 3.15 -10.18 21.82
N GLN A 486 2.47 -10.17 22.97
CA GLN A 486 1.28 -9.34 23.21
C GLN A 486 1.57 -7.84 23.07
N HIS A 487 2.81 -7.41 23.38
CA HIS A 487 3.22 -6.01 23.41
C HIS A 487 4.54 -5.84 22.66
N GLY A 488 4.45 -5.36 21.42
CA GLY A 488 5.64 -5.10 20.60
C GLY A 488 6.58 -4.02 21.16
N PRO A 489 7.87 -4.01 20.74
CA PRO A 489 8.86 -3.04 21.19
C PRO A 489 8.52 -1.59 20.78
N ARG A 490 7.74 -1.39 19.71
CA ARG A 490 7.18 -0.08 19.36
C ARG A 490 5.96 0.24 20.23
N GLN A 491 6.08 1.32 21.00
CA GLN A 491 5.00 1.83 21.88
C GLN A 491 4.32 3.10 21.34
N GLU A 492 4.83 3.70 20.25
CA GLU A 492 4.28 4.89 19.60
C GLU A 492 4.49 4.87 18.08
N ALA A 493 3.58 5.50 17.34
CA ALA A 493 3.65 5.63 15.89
C ALA A 493 3.26 7.04 15.43
N HIS A 494 3.99 7.57 14.45
CA HIS A 494 3.75 8.88 13.85
C HIS A 494 3.00 8.67 12.53
N LEU A 495 1.72 9.04 12.53
CA LEU A 495 0.78 8.59 11.48
C LEU A 495 0.59 9.64 10.40
N PHE A 496 0.64 10.92 10.77
CA PHE A 496 0.54 12.03 9.82
C PHE A 496 1.11 13.32 10.39
N TYR A 497 1.72 14.14 9.53
CA TYR A 497 2.19 15.48 9.87
C TYR A 497 2.32 16.33 8.59
N SER A 498 1.37 17.25 8.34
CA SER A 498 1.46 18.16 7.19
C SER A 498 2.05 19.52 7.60
N ARG A 499 3.35 19.71 7.36
CA ARG A 499 4.06 21.00 7.55
C ARG A 499 3.79 22.00 6.41
N SER A 500 2.56 22.04 5.89
CA SER A 500 2.23 22.69 4.61
C SER A 500 2.62 24.17 4.58
N ASP A 501 3.54 24.52 3.66
CA ASP A 501 4.18 25.83 3.56
C ASP A 501 3.18 27.00 3.55
N LYS A 502 3.18 27.79 4.64
CA LYS A 502 2.31 28.94 4.88
C LYS A 502 2.26 29.93 3.70
N ARG A 503 3.30 29.99 2.85
CA ARG A 503 3.39 30.93 1.72
C ARG A 503 2.64 30.50 0.45
N ARG A 504 2.24 29.23 0.31
CA ARG A 504 1.55 28.72 -0.90
C ARG A 504 0.08 28.29 -0.69
N LEU A 505 -0.49 28.50 0.49
CA LEU A 505 -1.82 28.01 0.86
C LEU A 505 -3.02 28.70 0.19
N LYS A 506 -2.85 29.82 -0.53
CA LYS A 506 -3.98 30.61 -1.07
C LYS A 506 -4.86 29.90 -2.10
N HIS A 507 -4.40 28.81 -2.74
CA HIS A 507 -5.08 28.21 -3.91
C HIS A 507 -4.96 26.68 -4.02
N ARG A 508 -4.70 25.92 -2.94
CA ARG A 508 -4.60 24.44 -3.02
C ARG A 508 -5.36 23.74 -1.89
N THR A 509 -6.17 22.76 -2.28
CA THR A 509 -6.92 21.87 -1.40
C THR A 509 -5.98 20.92 -0.65
N GLN A 510 -5.72 21.24 0.61
CA GLN A 510 -5.33 20.24 1.61
C GLN A 510 -6.45 20.13 2.64
N VAL A 511 -6.85 18.89 2.92
CA VAL A 511 -7.94 18.51 3.81
C VAL A 511 -7.37 17.52 4.81
N GLY A 512 -7.87 17.54 6.04
CA GLY A 512 -7.44 16.61 7.07
C GLY A 512 -6.72 17.30 8.23
N PRO A 513 -6.42 16.54 9.29
CA PRO A 513 -5.73 17.06 10.45
C PRO A 513 -4.27 17.34 10.13
N LEU A 514 -3.69 18.33 10.79
CA LEU A 514 -2.28 18.71 10.54
C LEU A 514 -1.29 17.75 11.20
N PHE A 515 -1.76 16.93 12.16
CA PHE A 515 -0.95 16.00 12.94
C PHE A 515 -1.79 14.82 13.48
N ALA A 516 -1.20 13.62 13.57
CA ALA A 516 -1.71 12.50 14.38
C ALA A 516 -0.60 11.57 14.92
N MET A 517 -0.82 11.00 16.10
CA MET A 517 0.06 10.02 16.77
C MET A 517 -0.77 8.94 17.49
N ARG A 518 -0.33 7.68 17.40
CA ARG A 518 -0.75 6.61 18.31
C ARG A 518 0.32 6.41 19.39
N TRP A 519 -0.10 6.22 20.64
CA TRP A 519 0.72 5.80 21.77
C TRP A 519 -0.05 4.76 22.57
N LYS A 520 0.47 3.51 22.60
CA LYS A 520 -0.24 2.35 23.13
C LYS A 520 -1.65 2.21 22.52
N GLN A 521 -2.71 2.13 23.32
CA GLN A 521 -4.10 2.09 22.87
C GLN A 521 -4.64 3.46 22.43
N TYR A 522 -3.99 4.56 22.83
CA TYR A 522 -4.52 5.90 22.61
C TYR A 522 -4.06 6.49 21.29
N LYS A 523 -4.96 7.19 20.59
CA LYS A 523 -4.64 7.97 19.40
C LYS A 523 -5.13 9.40 19.57
N ILE A 524 -4.25 10.35 19.29
CA ILE A 524 -4.53 11.79 19.30
C ILE A 524 -4.45 12.34 17.88
N ILE A 525 -5.41 13.20 17.54
CA ILE A 525 -5.47 13.92 16.27
C ILE A 525 -5.62 15.42 16.60
N GLY A 526 -4.83 16.25 15.93
CA GLY A 526 -4.71 17.67 16.27
C GLY A 526 -4.50 18.59 15.06
N GLY A 527 -5.16 19.76 15.13
CA GLY A 527 -5.17 20.74 14.04
C GLY A 527 -6.05 20.30 12.87
N PHE A 528 -6.51 21.26 12.07
CA PHE A 528 -7.29 21.01 10.86
C PHE A 528 -7.28 22.25 9.95
N GLN A 529 -6.77 22.13 8.71
CA GLN A 529 -6.83 23.24 7.75
C GLN A 529 -8.23 23.32 7.11
N LYS A 530 -8.84 24.52 7.15
CA LYS A 530 -10.16 24.78 6.57
C LYS A 530 -10.16 24.45 5.06
N MET A 531 -11.22 23.77 4.63
CA MET A 531 -11.62 23.69 3.23
C MET A 531 -12.02 25.08 2.71
N ASP A 532 -11.11 25.75 2.01
CA ASP A 532 -11.47 26.90 1.16
C ASP A 532 -12.15 26.38 -0.12
N ILE A 533 -13.43 26.04 0.06
CA ILE A 533 -14.38 25.78 -1.01
C ILE A 533 -14.39 26.99 -1.96
N ILE A 534 -14.07 26.76 -3.23
CA ILE A 534 -14.07 27.79 -4.27
C ILE A 534 -15.51 28.33 -4.41
N LYS A 535 -15.75 29.54 -3.89
CA LYS A 535 -16.90 30.44 -4.13
C LYS A 535 -18.26 29.75 -4.40
N GLY A 536 -18.63 28.81 -3.54
CA GLY A 536 -19.98 28.24 -3.46
C GLY A 536 -20.50 28.40 -2.04
N LYS A 537 -21.77 28.77 -1.87
CA LYS A 537 -22.37 28.98 -0.54
C LYS A 537 -22.40 27.66 0.23
N GLN A 538 -21.82 27.65 1.42
CA GLN A 538 -21.93 26.55 2.36
C GLN A 538 -23.25 26.69 3.14
N SER A 539 -24.01 25.60 3.30
CA SER A 539 -24.96 25.45 4.40
C SER A 539 -24.18 25.05 5.64
N ASP A 540 -24.38 25.73 6.78
CA ASP A 540 -23.56 25.51 7.98
C ASP A 540 -23.77 24.14 8.68
N ASN A 541 -24.60 23.26 8.11
CA ASN A 541 -25.07 22.03 8.74
C ASN A 541 -24.40 20.73 8.26
N GLU A 542 -23.80 20.70 7.05
CA GLU A 542 -23.41 19.47 6.34
C GLU A 542 -21.99 19.58 5.76
N GLN A 543 -21.03 18.83 6.32
CA GLN A 543 -19.65 18.63 5.83
C GLN A 543 -18.97 17.48 6.62
N PRO A 544 -18.03 16.74 6.00
CA PRO A 544 -18.24 15.70 5.00
C PRO A 544 -18.27 14.29 5.65
N PHE A 545 -18.42 13.24 4.84
CA PHE A 545 -18.57 11.86 5.31
C PHE A 545 -17.32 11.32 6.03
N MET A 546 -17.54 10.63 7.15
CA MET A 546 -16.47 10.15 8.04
C MET A 546 -16.27 8.63 8.02
N TRP A 547 -17.27 7.85 7.62
CA TRP A 547 -17.22 6.40 7.45
C TRP A 547 -17.80 6.05 6.08
N TYR A 548 -17.17 5.12 5.38
CA TYR A 548 -17.44 4.78 3.99
C TYR A 548 -17.62 3.26 3.86
N SER A 549 -18.85 2.78 4.07
CA SER A 549 -19.22 1.42 3.73
C SER A 549 -19.77 1.38 2.31
N PHE A 550 -19.29 0.44 1.50
CA PHE A 550 -19.93 0.03 0.26
C PHE A 550 -20.67 -1.29 0.52
N PRO A 551 -21.84 -1.52 -0.08
CA PRO A 551 -22.59 -2.73 0.12
C PRO A 551 -22.42 -3.61 -1.11
N GLU A 552 -21.96 -4.83 -0.94
CA GLU A 552 -22.01 -5.78 -2.05
C GLU A 552 -23.42 -6.39 -2.18
N LYS A 553 -24.34 -6.16 -1.20
CA LYS A 553 -25.70 -6.75 -1.12
C LYS A 553 -26.81 -5.90 -0.46
N SER A 554 -26.68 -4.57 -0.32
CA SER A 554 -27.69 -3.70 0.34
C SER A 554 -27.82 -2.30 -0.30
N THR A 555 -28.72 -1.45 0.21
CA THR A 555 -29.13 -0.20 -0.48
C THR A 555 -28.37 1.05 -0.04
N LEU A 556 -28.23 1.99 -0.96
CA LEU A 556 -27.51 3.26 -0.81
C LEU A 556 -27.85 4.12 0.44
N LYS A 557 -29.00 3.91 1.10
CA LYS A 557 -29.40 4.63 2.31
C LYS A 557 -28.59 4.24 3.56
N GLU A 558 -27.86 3.13 3.54
CA GLU A 558 -27.15 2.57 4.70
C GLU A 558 -25.65 2.94 4.74
N LEU A 559 -25.14 3.57 3.68
CA LEU A 559 -23.71 3.58 3.33
C LEU A 559 -22.89 4.76 3.84
N ILE A 560 -23.60 5.84 4.15
CA ILE A 560 -22.99 7.13 4.43
C ILE A 560 -23.41 7.54 5.82
N GLN A 561 -22.67 7.05 6.82
CA GLN A 561 -22.81 7.55 8.19
C GLN A 561 -22.17 8.93 8.28
N VAL A 562 -22.97 9.95 7.94
CA VAL A 562 -22.61 11.36 8.04
C VAL A 562 -22.29 11.67 9.50
N GLY A 563 -21.05 12.13 9.77
CA GLY A 563 -20.71 12.66 11.09
C GLY A 563 -21.47 13.96 11.34
N SER A 564 -21.92 14.20 12.58
CA SER A 564 -22.59 15.47 12.88
C SER A 564 -21.62 16.64 12.66
N SER A 565 -22.08 17.72 12.03
CA SER A 565 -21.36 19.00 11.97
C SER A 565 -20.93 19.53 13.34
N LYS A 566 -21.57 19.08 14.43
CA LYS A 566 -21.18 19.38 15.82
C LYS A 566 -19.85 18.72 16.24
N ASP A 567 -19.32 17.75 15.48
CA ASP A 567 -17.99 17.14 15.66
C ASP A 567 -16.89 17.89 14.91
N TRP A 568 -17.18 19.02 14.27
CA TRP A 568 -16.30 19.65 13.28
C TRP A 568 -16.09 21.16 13.50
N LYS A 569 -14.87 21.55 13.87
CA LYS A 569 -14.38 22.94 13.81
C LYS A 569 -12.93 22.98 13.35
N SER A 570 -12.57 23.98 12.54
CA SER A 570 -11.19 24.21 12.10
C SER A 570 -10.29 24.52 13.30
N ALA A 571 -9.11 23.90 13.34
CA ALA A 571 -8.22 23.94 14.50
C ALA A 571 -6.78 24.34 14.13
N ASP A 572 -6.18 25.27 14.86
CA ASP A 572 -4.72 25.39 14.89
C ASP A 572 -4.19 24.38 15.94
N PRO A 573 -3.30 23.43 15.58
CA PRO A 573 -2.72 22.46 16.52
C PRO A 573 -1.81 23.12 17.59
N TRP A 574 -1.56 24.43 17.48
CA TRP A 574 -0.78 25.22 18.42
C TRP A 574 -1.65 26.13 19.31
N ASN A 575 -2.97 26.19 19.08
CA ASN A 575 -3.92 26.92 19.93
C ASN A 575 -4.60 25.95 20.92
N GLU A 576 -4.57 26.31 22.20
CA GLU A 576 -5.16 25.48 23.27
C GLU A 576 -6.69 25.53 23.28
N ASN A 577 -7.28 26.57 22.65
CA ASN A 577 -8.72 26.82 22.58
C ASN A 577 -9.39 26.24 21.32
N GLN A 578 -8.70 25.35 20.58
CA GLN A 578 -9.20 24.75 19.34
C GLN A 578 -9.27 23.23 19.42
N GLN A 579 -10.01 22.62 18.48
CA GLN A 579 -10.50 21.26 18.61
C GLN A 579 -9.40 20.19 18.47
N TRP A 580 -9.42 19.23 19.39
CA TRP A 580 -8.62 18.01 19.40
C TRP A 580 -9.54 16.78 19.41
N TRP A 581 -9.00 15.65 19.00
CA TRP A 581 -9.64 14.34 19.20
C TRP A 581 -8.69 13.41 19.95
N LEU A 582 -9.22 12.68 20.93
CA LEU A 582 -8.56 11.56 21.60
C LEU A 582 -9.48 10.34 21.51
N PHE A 583 -8.93 9.22 21.05
CA PHE A 583 -9.60 7.92 20.96
C PHE A 583 -8.81 6.86 21.72
N ASN A 584 -9.50 5.81 22.17
CA ASN A 584 -8.88 4.59 22.71
C ASN A 584 -9.22 3.45 21.75
N LEU A 585 -8.28 3.11 20.86
CA LEU A 585 -8.47 2.22 19.71
C LEU A 585 -8.74 0.76 20.09
N ASP A 586 -8.43 0.35 21.31
CA ASP A 586 -8.72 -1.00 21.79
C ASP A 586 -10.22 -1.19 22.06
N ASN A 587 -10.94 -0.10 22.37
CA ASN A 587 -12.40 -0.07 22.62
C ASN A 587 -13.18 0.67 21.52
N ASP A 588 -12.52 1.52 20.74
CA ASP A 588 -13.09 2.34 19.66
C ASP A 588 -12.12 2.40 18.46
N PRO A 589 -11.86 1.25 17.79
CA PRO A 589 -10.98 1.18 16.61
C PRO A 589 -11.53 2.00 15.42
N ASN A 590 -12.80 2.35 15.47
CA ASN A 590 -13.52 3.07 14.42
C ASN A 590 -13.64 4.58 14.72
N GLU A 591 -12.96 5.08 15.76
CA GLU A 591 -12.87 6.49 16.14
C GLU A 591 -14.23 7.21 16.26
N ARG A 592 -15.25 6.52 16.78
CA ARG A 592 -16.64 6.98 16.92
C ARG A 592 -16.84 7.84 18.17
N LYS A 593 -16.03 7.71 19.22
CA LYS A 593 -16.16 8.39 20.52
C LYS A 593 -14.92 9.24 20.86
N ASN A 594 -14.97 10.53 20.50
CA ASN A 594 -13.95 11.49 20.95
C ASN A 594 -14.06 11.72 22.48
N LEU A 595 -13.10 11.17 23.22
CA LEU A 595 -13.07 11.19 24.69
C LEU A 595 -13.09 12.63 25.25
N LEU A 596 -12.45 13.57 24.54
CA LEU A 596 -12.38 14.99 24.93
C LEU A 596 -13.73 15.73 24.83
N ARG A 597 -14.70 15.21 24.05
CA ARG A 597 -16.07 15.77 23.99
C ARG A 597 -17.00 15.17 25.06
N THR A 598 -16.74 13.93 25.47
CA THR A 598 -17.51 13.26 26.54
C THR A 598 -17.03 13.62 27.95
N CYS A 599 -15.80 14.14 28.07
CA CYS A 599 -15.21 14.56 29.33
C CYS A 599 -15.92 15.80 29.91
N LYS A 600 -16.54 15.66 31.10
CA LYS A 600 -17.23 16.74 31.80
C LYS A 600 -16.67 17.03 33.20
N THR A 601 -16.52 16.00 34.05
CA THR A 601 -16.12 16.19 35.47
C THR A 601 -15.30 15.04 36.08
N SER A 602 -15.14 13.89 35.43
CA SER A 602 -14.61 12.65 36.06
C SER A 602 -13.59 11.89 35.20
N CYS A 603 -12.88 12.61 34.33
CA CYS A 603 -12.07 12.08 33.21
C CYS A 603 -10.57 12.43 33.38
N TYR A 604 -10.06 12.24 34.60
CA TYR A 604 -8.69 12.62 34.96
C TYR A 604 -7.63 11.83 34.18
N GLU A 605 -7.90 10.56 33.87
CA GLU A 605 -6.98 9.70 33.11
C GLU A 605 -6.89 10.15 31.65
N GLU A 606 -8.01 10.38 30.97
CA GLU A 606 -8.00 10.83 29.57
C GLU A 606 -7.37 12.21 29.41
N LEU A 607 -7.57 13.12 30.39
CA LEU A 607 -6.90 14.41 30.43
C LEU A 607 -5.38 14.26 30.67
N ALA A 608 -4.96 13.38 31.57
CA ALA A 608 -3.54 13.11 31.81
C ALA A 608 -2.86 12.53 30.55
N VAL A 609 -3.50 11.57 29.89
CA VAL A 609 -3.08 11.00 28.60
C VAL A 609 -2.99 12.07 27.51
N PHE A 610 -4.00 12.94 27.39
CA PHE A 610 -4.00 14.07 26.45
C PHE A 610 -2.82 15.03 26.69
N HIS A 611 -2.56 15.43 27.93
CA HIS A 611 -1.42 16.28 28.27
C HIS A 611 -0.07 15.59 28.06
N GLN A 612 0.05 14.29 28.34
CA GLN A 612 1.26 13.50 28.06
C GLN A 612 1.53 13.40 26.55
N LEU A 613 0.48 13.18 25.75
CA LEU A 613 0.56 13.18 24.29
C LEU A 613 0.95 14.56 23.74
N ARG A 614 0.33 15.66 24.21
CA ARG A 614 0.74 17.03 23.83
C ARG A 614 2.22 17.30 24.15
N LYS A 615 2.74 16.82 25.29
CA LYS A 615 4.18 16.90 25.61
C LYS A 615 5.04 16.10 24.63
N LYS A 616 4.67 14.87 24.26
CA LYS A 616 5.37 14.07 23.23
C LYS A 616 5.41 14.79 21.88
N ILE A 617 4.29 15.38 21.46
CA ILE A 617 4.18 16.12 20.20
C ILE A 617 5.07 17.37 20.20
N GLN A 618 5.10 18.12 21.30
CA GLN A 618 5.96 19.29 21.48
C GLN A 618 7.45 18.91 21.45
N ALA A 619 7.83 17.82 22.13
CA ALA A 619 9.19 17.30 22.12
C ALA A 619 9.62 16.84 20.72
N HIS A 620 8.78 16.06 20.03
CA HIS A 620 9.04 15.63 18.65
C HIS A 620 9.19 16.81 17.70
N LYS A 621 8.29 17.80 17.78
CA LYS A 621 8.37 19.05 17.01
C LYS A 621 9.71 19.77 17.18
N ALA A 622 10.28 19.79 18.38
CA ALA A 622 11.59 20.38 18.64
C ALA A 622 12.75 19.62 17.94
N THR A 623 12.57 18.34 17.60
CA THR A 623 13.53 17.58 16.76
C THR A 623 13.40 17.87 15.26
N LEU A 624 12.26 18.43 14.82
CA LEU A 624 11.97 18.71 13.40
C LEU A 624 12.72 19.95 12.90
N ARG A 625 14.02 19.76 12.62
CA ARG A 625 14.87 20.67 11.83
C ARG A 625 14.11 21.21 10.61
N ASP A 626 14.42 22.43 10.16
CA ASP A 626 13.86 22.99 8.93
C ASP A 626 14.44 22.31 7.67
N LEU A 627 14.06 21.06 7.49
CA LEU A 627 14.21 20.29 6.27
C LEU A 627 13.14 20.77 5.28
N ALA A 628 13.32 22.00 4.80
CA ALA A 628 12.81 22.37 3.49
C ALA A 628 13.32 21.33 2.49
N PRO A 629 12.50 20.89 1.51
CA PRO A 629 13.00 20.06 0.41
C PRO A 629 14.20 20.77 -0.21
N LYS A 630 15.38 20.14 -0.18
CA LYS A 630 16.55 20.69 -0.87
C LYS A 630 16.21 20.71 -2.35
N ALA A 631 16.20 21.90 -2.94
CA ALA A 631 16.03 22.05 -4.37
C ALA A 631 17.13 21.27 -5.12
N VAL A 632 16.87 20.97 -6.39
CA VAL A 632 17.89 20.49 -7.33
C VAL A 632 19.15 21.36 -7.20
N PRO A 633 20.36 20.78 -7.08
CA PRO A 633 21.59 21.55 -6.87
C PRO A 633 21.78 22.68 -7.87
N GLU A 634 22.32 23.80 -7.40
CA GLU A 634 22.52 24.98 -8.23
C GLU A 634 23.55 24.68 -9.34
N GLY A 635 23.11 24.70 -10.59
CA GLY A 635 23.90 24.31 -11.77
C GLY A 635 23.51 22.96 -12.40
N ALA A 636 22.76 22.09 -11.71
CA ALA A 636 22.23 20.89 -12.36
C ALA A 636 21.08 21.25 -13.34
N PRO A 637 20.90 20.53 -14.46
CA PRO A 637 19.85 20.81 -15.44
C PRO A 637 18.46 20.84 -14.78
N LYS A 638 17.81 22.01 -14.81
CA LYS A 638 16.49 22.17 -14.19
C LYS A 638 15.42 21.62 -15.13
N CYS A 639 14.89 20.46 -14.78
CA CYS A 639 13.65 19.92 -15.35
C CYS A 639 12.41 20.66 -14.85
N THR A 640 12.42 21.98 -15.05
CA THR A 640 11.26 22.86 -14.87
C THR A 640 10.48 22.93 -16.18
N PRO A 641 9.24 22.41 -16.26
CA PRO A 641 8.31 22.68 -17.37
C PRO A 641 7.96 24.18 -17.52
N LEU A 642 8.43 25.00 -16.58
CA LEU A 642 8.20 26.41 -16.40
C LEU A 642 9.39 27.26 -16.88
N GLY A 643 9.58 27.35 -18.19
CA GLY A 643 10.32 28.45 -18.81
C GLY A 643 11.36 28.08 -19.87
N SER A 644 11.98 26.90 -19.79
CA SER A 644 12.84 26.40 -20.86
C SER A 644 12.00 25.73 -21.96
N ARG A 645 12.30 26.02 -23.23
CA ARG A 645 11.77 25.25 -24.37
C ARG A 645 12.54 23.93 -24.59
N ASN A 646 13.35 23.54 -23.61
CA ASN A 646 14.38 22.50 -23.69
C ASN A 646 14.04 21.31 -22.78
N TRP A 647 12.87 20.72 -23.03
CA TRP A 647 12.49 19.40 -22.46
C TRP A 647 13.46 18.28 -22.88
N LYS A 648 14.29 18.52 -23.91
CA LYS A 648 15.39 17.65 -24.35
C LYS A 648 16.41 17.35 -23.26
N ASP A 649 16.59 18.27 -22.30
CA ASP A 649 17.61 18.14 -21.25
C ASP A 649 17.12 17.27 -20.07
N CYS A 650 15.96 16.61 -20.19
CA CYS A 650 15.29 15.89 -19.13
C CYS A 650 15.18 14.38 -19.40
N TRP A 651 16.13 13.65 -18.82
CA TRP A 651 16.28 12.19 -18.86
C TRP A 651 15.03 11.35 -18.52
N TRP A 652 14.00 11.94 -17.90
CA TRP A 652 12.76 11.27 -17.48
C TRP A 652 11.53 11.64 -18.34
N VAL A 653 11.66 12.50 -19.36
CA VAL A 653 10.50 12.95 -20.16
C VAL A 653 9.90 11.76 -20.92
N PRO A 654 8.61 11.43 -20.69
CA PRO A 654 7.95 10.30 -21.33
C PRO A 654 8.06 10.33 -22.86
N GLY A 655 8.76 9.33 -23.42
CA GLY A 655 8.97 9.19 -24.86
C GLY A 655 10.12 10.02 -25.46
N TYR A 656 10.94 10.69 -24.66
CA TYR A 656 12.10 11.45 -25.14
C TYR A 656 13.41 11.11 -24.40
N LEU A 657 13.87 9.87 -24.59
CA LEU A 657 15.29 9.55 -24.49
C LEU A 657 15.91 9.67 -25.88
N ASP A 658 16.88 10.58 -26.03
CA ASP A 658 17.70 10.65 -27.24
C ASP A 658 18.66 9.46 -27.24
N VAL A 659 18.65 8.63 -28.29
CA VAL A 659 19.28 7.29 -28.29
C VAL A 659 20.77 7.37 -28.67
N THR A 660 21.37 8.56 -28.63
CA THR A 660 22.75 8.82 -29.06
C THR A 660 23.46 9.87 -28.19
N SER A 661 23.93 9.46 -27.00
CA SER A 661 25.06 10.09 -26.30
C SER A 661 25.76 9.10 -25.36
#